data_AF-A0A957Z7Z1-F1
#
_entry.id   AF-A0A957Z7Z1-F1
#
_cell.length_a   1.000
_cell.length_b   1.000
_cell.length_c   1.000
_cell.angle_alpha   90.00
_cell.angle_beta   90.00
_cell.angle_gamma   90.00
#
_symmetry.space_group_name_H-M   'P 1'
#
loop_
_entity.id
_entity.type
_entity.pdbx_description
1 polymer ?
#
loop_
_entity_poly.entity_id
_entity_poly.type
_entity_poly.pdbx_seq_one_letter_code
_entity_poly.pdbx_strand_id
1 'polypeptide(L)'
;MSILSVRALVIKTLAMLIVALSAGISVFLAAPSTPAMAQQACPTGVTYAGDEAPNSTLKLQMPFLSGEYWTVGGGGSFYGNNFHCNSYNDHYATDWNRPNDAGAAVLAVADGQVSASVGAPCPTGGYGCRVTIEHADGYKTTYAHLQDVKPGIVDGSKVKTGMQVGFVGSSGTTADHLHLAFRRNNSSTCNTSGYCAASETLMPPQGHKPSPMMTALGPVNLEDGTNYQSINGRVYLPNLRTASGWQSVTVTVKNNSDQATTVNYYYRDSGGTNACNGSQAVQAYGSVSLNPSCAWFIPAAGYIEADRDVSVTVANRRTSPVVEGTHTGVSAAVVWGPFNLPLVAKRLTTASGLADSDIFVQNAADTATTVQVQLVAAPGSGYTNITRSFTLNAYGTLRYSLKVDGSVPTGWVGSAVVSAPASAVVSDFFAWDGQTDFAYNAYPSDNKASSWYIPLFMVRRTGATGDASTPISVQNLTGNNTTISTGQMVLSCKAAPGWTDFAVSNPSPVSDNASYSFNPATDLTLFPPSMTGWWGSCKLTVPNDKKVLVLAQIRYPANKNASAYEASRAENSDRQLFFPVIKQRLGDGSATAVTIQNLNSSAVVSATFYYKGEPALCAGSGDVTVSDSIPPDSNLVHNHRLPNWFLPDGWCGSLRVVSNQPIDGFGQITNINTYASGDTIQAYSALSRP
;
A
#
# COMPACT_ATOMS: atom_id res chain seq x y z
N MET A 1 63.28 13.67 28.41
CA MET A 1 63.20 15.12 28.63
C MET A 1 61.73 15.50 28.73
N SER A 2 61.13 15.48 29.92
CA SER A 2 61.00 16.59 30.90
C SER A 2 60.07 17.72 30.39
N ILE A 3 58.80 17.76 30.78
CA ILE A 3 58.23 18.41 32.00
C ILE A 3 58.37 19.95 31.93
N LEU A 4 57.26 20.71 31.90
CA LEU A 4 56.76 21.54 33.03
C LEU A 4 55.62 22.50 32.64
N SER A 5 54.69 22.58 33.58
CA SER A 5 53.42 23.29 33.62
C SER A 5 53.57 24.66 34.32
N VAL A 6 52.42 25.33 34.53
CA VAL A 6 52.09 26.31 35.60
C VAL A 6 52.22 27.81 35.23
N ARG A 7 51.09 28.52 35.10
CA ARG A 7 50.51 29.39 36.16
C ARG A 7 49.16 30.04 35.79
N ALA A 8 48.23 29.84 36.70
CA ALA A 8 46.86 30.37 36.76
C ALA A 8 46.75 31.55 37.74
N LEU A 9 45.51 32.03 37.92
CA LEU A 9 44.92 32.83 39.02
C LEU A 9 44.80 34.36 38.75
N VAL A 10 43.65 35.01 38.55
CA VAL A 10 42.30 35.04 39.18
C VAL A 10 42.21 35.91 40.46
N ILE A 11 41.38 36.98 40.35
CA ILE A 11 40.72 37.84 41.37
C ILE A 11 41.41 39.14 41.83
N LYS A 12 40.65 40.25 41.70
CA LYS A 12 40.39 41.40 42.61
C LYS A 12 40.20 42.67 41.75
N THR A 13 39.17 43.52 41.85
CA THR A 13 38.19 43.78 42.91
C THR A 13 37.06 44.70 42.39
N LEU A 14 35.96 44.64 43.13
CA LEU A 14 34.69 45.38 43.09
C LEU A 14 34.82 46.87 43.51
N ALA A 15 34.17 47.79 42.78
CA ALA A 15 33.62 49.11 43.18
C ALA A 15 33.15 49.81 41.87
N MET A 16 32.03 50.51 41.71
CA MET A 16 31.09 51.18 42.60
C MET A 16 29.79 51.42 41.79
N LEU A 17 28.66 51.54 42.48
CA LEU A 17 27.29 51.56 41.96
C LEU A 17 26.78 53.02 41.76
N ILE A 18 25.85 53.20 40.80
CA ILE A 18 24.85 54.29 40.65
C ILE A 18 25.30 55.62 40.02
N VAL A 19 24.79 55.96 38.83
CA VAL A 19 23.71 56.97 38.58
C VAL A 19 23.25 56.86 37.13
N ALA A 20 21.93 56.78 36.97
CA ALA A 20 21.19 56.69 35.71
C ALA A 20 21.20 58.00 34.91
N LEU A 21 21.18 57.90 33.58
CA LEU A 21 20.18 58.49 32.67
C LEU A 21 20.65 58.35 31.21
N SER A 22 20.02 57.46 30.46
CA SER A 22 19.60 57.69 29.07
C SER A 22 18.91 56.44 28.56
N ALA A 23 17.60 56.55 28.43
CA ALA A 23 16.77 55.61 27.70
C ALA A 23 17.18 55.65 26.22
N GLY A 24 18.06 54.72 25.83
CA GLY A 24 18.38 54.42 24.44
C GLY A 24 17.35 53.45 23.88
N ILE A 25 16.29 54.01 23.29
CA ILE A 25 15.33 53.32 22.45
C ILE A 25 16.09 52.63 21.32
N SER A 26 16.17 51.29 21.36
CA SER A 26 16.50 50.52 20.15
C SER A 26 15.23 50.44 19.32
N VAL A 27 15.13 51.32 18.32
CA VAL A 27 14.13 51.24 17.26
C VAL A 27 14.40 49.96 16.48
N PHE A 28 13.68 48.89 16.78
CA PHE A 28 13.46 47.84 15.79
C PHE A 28 12.62 48.47 14.68
N LEU A 29 13.24 48.75 13.53
CA LEU A 29 12.50 48.94 12.29
C LEU A 29 11.86 47.59 11.97
N ALA A 30 10.64 47.40 12.46
CA ALA A 30 9.74 46.40 11.95
C ALA A 30 9.58 46.68 10.45
N ALA A 31 9.98 45.72 9.61
CA ALA A 31 9.56 45.72 8.22
C ALA A 31 8.04 45.89 8.20
N PRO A 32 7.47 46.73 7.32
CA PRO A 32 6.03 46.87 7.24
C PRO A 32 5.46 45.47 6.96
N SER A 33 4.76 44.91 7.94
CA SER A 33 3.90 43.77 7.74
C SER A 33 2.87 44.22 6.72
N THR A 34 3.06 43.84 5.46
CA THR A 34 1.94 43.76 4.53
C THR A 34 0.85 43.00 5.26
N PRO A 35 -0.38 43.54 5.40
CA PRO A 35 -1.43 42.79 6.03
C PRO A 35 -1.53 41.45 5.29
N ALA A 36 -1.35 40.35 6.01
CA ALA A 36 -1.68 39.04 5.47
C ALA A 36 -3.12 39.18 4.96
N MET A 37 -3.31 39.01 3.65
CA MET A 37 -4.66 38.96 3.09
C MET A 37 -5.43 37.93 3.92
N ALA A 38 -6.58 38.33 4.45
CA ALA A 38 -7.42 37.43 5.24
C ALA A 38 -7.65 36.13 4.44
N GLN A 39 -7.25 35.00 5.03
CA GLN A 39 -7.52 33.67 4.49
C GLN A 39 -9.03 33.48 4.35
N GLN A 40 -9.53 33.52 3.12
CA GLN A 40 -10.94 33.26 2.84
C GLN A 40 -11.16 31.75 2.76
N ALA A 41 -11.95 31.19 3.68
CA ALA A 41 -12.34 29.78 3.64
C ALA A 41 -13.33 29.51 2.49
N CYS A 42 -13.23 28.35 1.83
CA CYS A 42 -14.17 27.93 0.79
C CYS A 42 -15.51 27.48 1.42
N PRO A 43 -16.69 27.87 0.90
CA PRO A 43 -17.98 27.44 1.46
C PRO A 43 -18.34 26.01 1.04
N THR A 44 -18.97 25.24 1.94
CA THR A 44 -19.44 23.87 1.70
C THR A 44 -20.92 23.82 1.29
N GLY A 45 -21.30 23.05 0.25
CA GLY A 45 -22.65 22.48 0.17
C GLY A 45 -23.53 22.60 -1.10
N VAL A 46 -23.03 22.82 -2.33
CA VAL A 46 -23.88 22.74 -3.54
C VAL A 46 -23.16 22.04 -4.71
N THR A 47 -23.85 21.10 -5.38
CA THR A 47 -23.38 20.34 -6.56
C THR A 47 -23.83 20.98 -7.88
N TYR A 48 -22.92 21.11 -8.85
CA TYR A 48 -23.20 21.49 -10.25
C TYR A 48 -22.47 20.56 -11.23
N ALA A 49 -23.13 20.25 -12.36
CA ALA A 49 -22.58 19.48 -13.48
C ALA A 49 -21.40 20.23 -14.15
N GLY A 50 -20.30 19.52 -14.43
CA GLY A 50 -19.15 20.09 -15.13
C GLY A 50 -19.26 19.86 -16.63
N ASP A 51 -19.35 20.94 -17.41
CA ASP A 51 -19.56 20.92 -18.87
C ASP A 51 -18.28 21.15 -19.71
N GLU A 52 -17.08 20.89 -19.18
CA GLU A 52 -15.86 21.22 -19.92
C GLU A 52 -15.31 20.13 -20.86
N ALA A 53 -15.87 18.92 -20.91
CA ALA A 53 -15.37 17.93 -21.87
C ALA A 53 -16.30 16.74 -22.22
N PRO A 54 -17.57 16.93 -22.60
CA PRO A 54 -18.37 15.80 -23.09
C PRO A 54 -17.84 15.17 -24.40
N ASN A 55 -16.91 15.84 -25.14
CA ASN A 55 -16.54 15.49 -26.52
C ASN A 55 -15.02 15.55 -26.86
N SER A 56 -14.09 15.39 -25.91
CA SER A 56 -12.64 15.33 -26.24
C SER A 56 -12.26 13.95 -26.81
N THR A 57 -11.34 13.91 -27.77
CA THR A 57 -10.84 12.67 -28.40
C THR A 57 -9.39 12.35 -28.05
N LEU A 58 -8.75 13.10 -27.15
CA LEU A 58 -7.36 12.88 -26.77
C LEU A 58 -7.18 11.58 -26.00
N LYS A 59 -6.20 10.79 -26.43
CA LYS A 59 -5.63 9.69 -25.65
C LYS A 59 -4.43 10.22 -24.89
N LEU A 60 -4.43 10.02 -23.58
CA LEU A 60 -3.40 10.55 -22.70
C LEU A 60 -2.44 9.45 -22.24
N GLN A 61 -1.20 9.82 -21.99
CA GLN A 61 -0.21 9.04 -21.25
C GLN A 61 0.29 9.84 -20.05
N MET A 62 0.77 9.15 -19.01
CA MET A 62 1.48 9.79 -17.91
C MET A 62 2.70 10.60 -18.40
N PRO A 63 3.01 11.76 -17.79
CA PRO A 63 4.08 12.65 -18.23
C PRO A 63 5.49 12.18 -17.82
N PHE A 64 5.67 10.90 -17.48
CA PHE A 64 6.92 10.32 -17.01
C PHE A 64 7.11 8.90 -17.56
N LEU A 65 8.32 8.35 -17.39
CA LEU A 65 8.69 7.06 -17.98
C LEU A 65 7.84 5.92 -17.41
N SER A 66 7.53 4.94 -18.26
CA SER A 66 6.81 3.73 -17.85
C SER A 66 7.60 2.98 -16.75
N GLY A 67 6.90 2.57 -15.69
CA GLY A 67 7.49 1.93 -14.52
C GLY A 67 8.01 2.90 -13.45
N GLU A 68 7.95 4.22 -13.68
CA GLU A 68 8.23 5.20 -12.64
C GLU A 68 6.98 5.49 -11.79
N TYR A 69 7.22 5.81 -10.52
CA TYR A 69 6.19 6.22 -9.57
C TYR A 69 6.41 7.67 -9.18
N TRP A 70 5.44 8.51 -9.53
CA TRP A 70 5.40 9.91 -9.14
C TRP A 70 4.18 10.11 -8.25
N THR A 71 4.40 10.74 -7.11
CA THR A 71 3.32 11.21 -6.26
C THR A 71 2.70 12.47 -6.87
N VAL A 72 1.47 12.73 -6.49
CA VAL A 72 0.84 14.02 -6.74
C VAL A 72 1.05 14.88 -5.51
N GLY A 73 1.54 16.10 -5.71
CA GLY A 73 1.84 17.09 -4.68
C GLY A 73 3.33 17.23 -4.38
N GLY A 74 3.95 18.30 -4.88
CA GLY A 74 5.39 18.62 -4.74
C GLY A 74 5.90 18.80 -3.31
N GLY A 75 7.21 19.05 -3.16
CA GLY A 75 7.89 19.31 -1.88
C GLY A 75 7.37 20.57 -1.18
N GLY A 76 6.22 20.43 -0.52
CA GLY A 76 5.44 21.48 0.15
C GLY A 76 3.97 21.07 0.11
N SER A 77 3.26 21.13 1.24
CA SER A 77 1.85 20.71 1.30
C SER A 77 0.96 21.46 0.30
N PHE A 78 0.39 20.76 -0.70
CA PHE A 78 -0.49 21.38 -1.69
C PHE A 78 -1.80 20.63 -2.00
N TYR A 79 -2.21 19.67 -1.19
CA TYR A 79 -3.64 19.41 -1.03
C TYR A 79 -4.21 20.43 -0.04
N GLY A 80 -4.89 21.45 -0.55
CA GLY A 80 -5.69 22.38 0.28
C GLY A 80 -5.09 23.76 0.59
N ASN A 81 -4.02 24.20 -0.07
CA ASN A 81 -3.46 25.55 0.13
C ASN A 81 -3.94 26.61 -0.89
N ASN A 82 -5.14 26.50 -1.44
CA ASN A 82 -5.75 27.52 -2.30
C ASN A 82 -4.99 27.89 -3.62
N PHE A 83 -3.90 27.19 -3.97
CA PHE A 83 -3.01 27.55 -5.10
C PHE A 83 -3.49 27.13 -6.49
N HIS A 84 -4.54 26.31 -6.64
CA HIS A 84 -5.18 25.95 -7.93
C HIS A 84 -6.71 26.04 -7.87
N CYS A 85 -7.24 26.99 -7.09
CA CYS A 85 -8.67 27.07 -6.76
C CYS A 85 -9.43 28.17 -7.50
N ASN A 86 -8.80 28.92 -8.40
CA ASN A 86 -9.47 29.97 -9.18
C ASN A 86 -8.86 30.15 -10.58
N SER A 87 -9.52 30.95 -11.41
CA SER A 87 -9.07 31.28 -12.77
C SER A 87 -7.74 32.06 -12.81
N TYR A 88 -7.22 32.50 -11.67
CA TYR A 88 -5.93 33.21 -11.57
C TYR A 88 -4.74 32.29 -11.28
N ASN A 89 -4.96 30.99 -10.99
CA ASN A 89 -3.89 30.09 -10.56
C ASN A 89 -3.96 28.67 -11.15
N ASP A 90 -4.40 28.54 -12.40
CA ASP A 90 -4.55 27.27 -13.10
C ASP A 90 -5.45 26.26 -12.38
N HIS A 91 -6.75 26.53 -12.43
CA HIS A 91 -7.79 25.65 -11.90
C HIS A 91 -7.66 24.17 -12.32
N TYR A 92 -7.06 23.89 -13.48
CA TYR A 92 -6.88 22.56 -14.07
C TYR A 92 -5.42 22.12 -14.14
N ALA A 93 -4.64 22.41 -13.08
CA ALA A 93 -3.26 21.96 -12.94
C ALA A 93 -3.08 20.77 -11.98
N THR A 94 -1.95 20.07 -12.13
CA THR A 94 -1.49 19.00 -11.24
C THR A 94 0.01 19.08 -11.07
N ASP A 95 0.44 19.03 -9.82
CA ASP A 95 1.86 18.95 -9.47
C ASP A 95 2.28 17.51 -9.25
N TRP A 96 3.37 17.10 -9.90
CA TRP A 96 3.93 15.76 -9.84
C TRP A 96 5.34 15.80 -9.29
N ASN A 97 5.65 14.83 -8.44
CA ASN A 97 6.94 14.73 -7.77
C ASN A 97 7.37 13.28 -7.53
N ARG A 98 8.65 13.09 -7.30
CA ARG A 98 9.31 11.83 -6.95
C ARG A 98 10.58 12.11 -6.14
N PRO A 99 11.15 11.12 -5.45
CA PRO A 99 12.46 11.29 -4.82
C PRO A 99 13.52 11.69 -5.86
N ASN A 100 14.28 12.76 -5.57
CA ASN A 100 15.29 13.32 -6.47
C ASN A 100 14.72 13.77 -7.84
N ASP A 101 13.72 14.64 -7.78
CA ASP A 101 12.99 15.20 -8.93
C ASP A 101 13.86 15.96 -9.93
N ALA A 102 14.83 16.73 -9.45
CA ALA A 102 15.68 17.57 -10.30
C ALA A 102 16.25 16.78 -11.48
N GLY A 103 15.98 17.25 -12.70
CA GLY A 103 16.47 16.66 -13.92
C GLY A 103 15.71 15.42 -14.42
N ALA A 104 14.64 14.99 -13.75
CA ALA A 104 13.80 13.90 -14.22
C ALA A 104 13.17 14.22 -15.58
N ALA A 105 13.04 13.21 -16.45
CA ALA A 105 12.48 13.39 -17.78
C ALA A 105 10.96 13.66 -17.73
N VAL A 106 10.53 14.73 -18.40
CA VAL A 106 9.11 15.08 -18.56
C VAL A 106 8.67 14.73 -19.99
N LEU A 107 7.59 13.97 -20.12
CA LEU A 107 7.05 13.48 -21.39
C LEU A 107 5.77 14.20 -21.80
N ALA A 108 5.57 14.37 -23.11
CA ALA A 108 4.30 14.84 -23.67
C ALA A 108 3.19 13.82 -23.37
N VAL A 109 2.06 14.31 -22.86
CA VAL A 109 0.93 13.46 -22.45
C VAL A 109 0.04 13.08 -23.63
N ALA A 110 0.15 13.80 -24.75
CA ALA A 110 -0.56 13.52 -25.98
C ALA A 110 0.17 14.11 -27.19
N ASP A 111 -0.13 13.57 -28.37
CA ASP A 111 0.25 14.12 -29.67
C ASP A 111 -0.14 15.61 -29.80
N GLY A 112 0.77 16.43 -30.32
CA GLY A 112 0.47 17.84 -30.53
C GLY A 112 1.60 18.62 -31.20
N GLN A 113 1.43 19.93 -31.22
CA GLN A 113 2.42 20.87 -31.69
C GLN A 113 2.78 21.83 -30.55
N VAL A 114 4.07 22.04 -30.32
CA VAL A 114 4.56 22.98 -29.31
C VAL A 114 4.14 24.40 -29.72
N SER A 115 3.27 25.01 -28.94
CA SER A 115 2.80 26.38 -29.16
C SER A 115 3.65 27.42 -28.43
N ALA A 116 4.40 26.99 -27.39
CA ALA A 116 5.37 27.82 -26.69
C ALA A 116 6.45 26.95 -26.02
N SER A 117 7.70 27.33 -26.15
CA SER A 117 8.87 26.73 -25.51
C SER A 117 9.72 27.82 -24.88
N VAL A 118 9.94 27.72 -23.57
CA VAL A 118 10.77 28.65 -22.80
C VAL A 118 11.80 27.83 -22.04
N GLY A 119 12.97 27.63 -22.65
CA GLY A 119 14.15 27.01 -22.03
C GLY A 119 15.00 28.00 -21.25
N ALA A 120 16.09 27.51 -20.64
CA ALA A 120 17.01 28.32 -19.88
C ALA A 120 17.87 29.24 -20.78
N PRO A 121 18.19 30.49 -20.37
CA PRO A 121 17.72 31.14 -19.15
C PRO A 121 16.27 31.63 -19.28
N CYS A 122 15.41 31.20 -18.37
CA CYS A 122 13.99 31.55 -18.32
C CYS A 122 13.69 32.54 -17.18
N PRO A 123 12.51 33.20 -17.18
CA PRO A 123 12.11 34.06 -16.07
C PRO A 123 12.02 33.29 -14.75
N THR A 124 12.44 33.92 -13.65
CA THR A 124 12.25 33.37 -12.30
C THR A 124 10.85 33.72 -11.78
N GLY A 125 10.10 32.73 -11.31
CA GLY A 125 8.72 32.89 -10.83
C GLY A 125 7.64 32.62 -11.90
N GLY A 126 6.38 32.52 -11.47
CA GLY A 126 5.29 32.05 -12.34
C GLY A 126 5.57 30.63 -12.84
N TYR A 127 5.36 30.35 -14.11
CA TYR A 127 5.69 29.03 -14.66
C TYR A 127 7.18 28.71 -14.73
N GLY A 128 8.08 29.70 -14.69
CA GLY A 128 9.49 29.48 -15.03
C GLY A 128 9.68 28.96 -16.46
N CYS A 129 10.68 28.10 -16.65
CA CYS A 129 10.90 27.37 -17.89
C CYS A 129 9.72 26.41 -18.13
N ARG A 130 9.24 26.36 -19.38
CA ARG A 130 8.03 25.61 -19.70
C ARG A 130 7.96 25.16 -21.16
N VAL A 131 7.12 24.17 -21.41
CA VAL A 131 6.64 23.80 -22.74
C VAL A 131 5.11 23.83 -22.72
N THR A 132 4.49 24.46 -23.71
CA THR A 132 3.05 24.36 -23.95
C THR A 132 2.83 23.66 -25.29
N ILE A 133 2.01 22.62 -25.28
CA ILE A 133 1.66 21.81 -26.45
C ILE A 133 0.18 22.06 -26.76
N GLU A 134 -0.14 22.38 -28.01
CA GLU A 134 -1.50 22.44 -28.53
C GLU A 134 -1.86 21.14 -29.25
N HIS A 135 -3.05 20.62 -28.97
CA HIS A 135 -3.52 19.33 -29.43
C HIS A 135 -4.64 19.47 -30.48
N ALA A 136 -4.86 18.39 -31.24
CA ALA A 136 -5.75 18.40 -32.41
C ALA A 136 -7.21 18.74 -32.10
N ASP A 137 -7.69 18.56 -30.87
CA ASP A 137 -9.06 18.82 -30.44
C ASP A 137 -9.23 20.17 -29.70
N GLY A 138 -8.20 21.03 -29.75
CA GLY A 138 -8.21 22.41 -29.25
C GLY A 138 -7.80 22.56 -27.78
N TYR A 139 -7.33 21.49 -27.13
CA TYR A 139 -6.70 21.56 -25.83
C TYR A 139 -5.24 21.99 -25.91
N LYS A 140 -4.74 22.55 -24.80
CA LYS A 140 -3.36 22.88 -24.56
C LYS A 140 -2.91 22.29 -23.23
N THR A 141 -1.74 21.64 -23.21
CA THR A 141 -1.07 21.19 -22.00
C THR A 141 0.18 22.01 -21.76
N THR A 142 0.40 22.50 -20.54
CA THR A 142 1.60 23.25 -20.15
C THR A 142 2.38 22.50 -19.09
N TYR A 143 3.66 22.24 -19.35
CA TYR A 143 4.64 21.62 -18.48
C TYR A 143 5.55 22.71 -17.95
N ALA A 144 5.49 22.99 -16.65
CA ALA A 144 6.14 24.14 -16.05
C ALA A 144 7.09 23.75 -14.92
N HIS A 145 7.77 24.78 -14.40
CA HIS A 145 8.86 24.70 -13.43
C HIS A 145 10.06 23.88 -13.91
N LEU A 146 10.20 23.68 -15.21
CA LEU A 146 11.28 22.88 -15.77
C LEU A 146 12.64 23.46 -15.36
N GLN A 147 13.67 22.64 -15.18
CA GLN A 147 15.04 23.17 -15.10
C GLN A 147 15.48 23.69 -16.48
N ASP A 148 15.06 23.01 -17.54
CA ASP A 148 15.27 23.39 -18.93
C ASP A 148 14.33 22.59 -19.84
N VAL A 149 14.10 23.12 -21.03
CA VAL A 149 13.40 22.43 -22.12
C VAL A 149 14.39 21.51 -22.84
N LYS A 150 13.92 20.35 -23.30
CA LYS A 150 14.80 19.41 -24.02
C LYS A 150 15.33 20.06 -25.31
N PRO A 151 16.64 19.96 -25.62
CA PRO A 151 17.19 20.46 -26.86
C PRO A 151 16.44 19.92 -28.08
N GLY A 152 16.07 20.82 -29.00
CA GLY A 152 15.29 20.50 -30.19
C GLY A 152 13.77 20.63 -30.02
N ILE A 153 13.27 20.89 -28.80
CA ILE A 153 11.86 21.23 -28.55
C ILE A 153 11.72 22.76 -28.60
N VAL A 154 11.34 23.25 -29.77
CA VAL A 154 11.12 24.68 -30.05
C VAL A 154 9.69 24.93 -30.51
N ASP A 155 9.26 26.20 -30.54
CA ASP A 155 7.97 26.60 -31.08
C ASP A 155 7.74 26.00 -32.48
N GLY A 156 6.56 25.41 -32.69
CA GLY A 156 6.19 24.71 -33.91
C GLY A 156 6.62 23.24 -33.98
N SER A 157 7.42 22.74 -33.04
CA SER A 157 7.85 21.33 -33.01
C SER A 157 6.66 20.40 -32.88
N LYS A 158 6.61 19.35 -33.71
CA LYS A 158 5.63 18.27 -33.55
C LYS A 158 6.15 17.30 -32.50
N VAL A 159 5.30 17.00 -31.54
CA VAL A 159 5.58 16.07 -30.44
C VAL A 159 4.57 14.94 -30.47
N LYS A 160 5.05 13.76 -30.11
CA LYS A 160 4.23 12.56 -29.97
C LYS A 160 4.00 12.25 -28.50
N THR A 161 2.89 11.60 -28.18
CA THR A 161 2.67 11.01 -26.85
C THR A 161 3.92 10.25 -26.38
N GLY A 162 4.33 10.45 -25.12
CA GLY A 162 5.52 9.83 -24.55
C GLY A 162 6.86 10.43 -25.00
N MET A 163 6.87 11.40 -25.92
CA MET A 163 8.10 12.10 -26.31
C MET A 163 8.56 13.02 -25.19
N GLN A 164 9.83 12.89 -24.77
CA GLN A 164 10.39 13.78 -23.75
C GLN A 164 10.45 15.23 -24.25
N VAL A 165 9.92 16.15 -23.45
CA VAL A 165 9.82 17.59 -23.75
C VAL A 165 10.68 18.46 -22.84
N GLY A 166 11.08 17.96 -21.67
CA GLY A 166 11.91 18.74 -20.76
C GLY A 166 12.43 17.94 -19.58
N PHE A 167 12.92 18.68 -18.60
CA PHE A 167 13.49 18.14 -17.37
C PHE A 167 12.88 18.87 -16.18
N VAL A 168 12.49 18.15 -15.14
CA VAL A 168 11.94 18.73 -13.91
C VAL A 168 12.95 19.66 -13.25
N GLY A 169 12.47 20.75 -12.65
CA GLY A 169 13.26 21.64 -11.83
C GLY A 169 12.37 22.51 -10.95
N SER A 170 12.87 23.70 -10.63
CA SER A 170 12.22 24.67 -9.75
C SER A 170 12.30 26.11 -10.30
N SER A 171 12.49 26.31 -11.61
CA SER A 171 12.74 27.64 -12.19
C SER A 171 11.64 28.69 -11.91
N GLY A 172 10.40 28.25 -11.65
CA GLY A 172 9.26 29.12 -11.33
C GLY A 172 8.80 29.08 -9.88
N THR A 173 9.46 28.30 -9.01
CA THR A 173 8.93 27.90 -7.70
C THR A 173 10.08 27.67 -6.70
N THR A 174 9.77 27.24 -5.47
CA THR A 174 10.76 27.06 -4.40
C THR A 174 11.26 25.63 -4.22
N ALA A 175 10.62 24.64 -4.86
CA ALA A 175 10.95 23.22 -4.74
C ALA A 175 10.77 22.49 -6.07
N ASP A 176 11.62 21.50 -6.35
CA ASP A 176 11.55 20.76 -7.61
C ASP A 176 10.25 19.95 -7.69
N HIS A 177 9.52 20.14 -8.80
CA HIS A 177 8.35 19.35 -9.18
C HIS A 177 7.94 19.69 -10.63
N LEU A 178 7.10 18.85 -11.24
CA LEU A 178 6.44 19.16 -12.51
C LEU A 178 5.06 19.75 -12.25
N HIS A 179 4.81 20.98 -12.70
CA HIS A 179 3.45 21.53 -12.80
C HIS A 179 2.89 21.25 -14.19
N LEU A 180 1.78 20.51 -14.29
CA LEU A 180 1.10 20.17 -15.54
C LEU A 180 -0.31 20.78 -15.57
N ALA A 181 -0.55 21.74 -16.46
CA ALA A 181 -1.85 22.41 -16.60
C ALA A 181 -2.54 22.12 -17.93
N PHE A 182 -3.87 21.94 -17.89
CA PHE A 182 -4.72 21.78 -19.08
C PHE A 182 -5.55 23.04 -19.32
N ARG A 183 -5.72 23.41 -20.60
CA ARG A 183 -6.56 24.54 -21.03
C ARG A 183 -7.29 24.20 -22.33
N ARG A 184 -8.51 24.69 -22.54
CA ARG A 184 -9.21 24.59 -23.83
C ARG A 184 -9.58 25.98 -24.34
N ASN A 185 -9.40 26.23 -25.63
CA ASN A 185 -9.59 27.55 -26.25
C ASN A 185 -11.07 28.02 -26.24
N ASN A 186 -11.59 28.53 -25.12
CA ASN A 186 -12.77 29.42 -25.17
C ASN A 186 -12.92 30.50 -24.07
N SER A 187 -11.86 30.85 -23.33
CA SER A 187 -11.81 32.16 -22.64
C SER A 187 -10.58 32.94 -23.06
N SER A 188 -10.72 33.61 -24.19
CA SER A 188 -9.78 34.61 -24.67
C SER A 188 -9.80 35.83 -23.74
N THR A 189 -8.81 35.92 -22.86
CA THR A 189 -7.88 37.06 -22.75
C THR A 189 -6.89 36.79 -21.61
N CYS A 190 -5.78 36.11 -21.90
CA CYS A 190 -4.63 36.11 -21.01
C CYS A 190 -3.46 36.78 -21.74
N ASN A 191 -2.84 37.79 -21.13
CA ASN A 191 -1.65 38.40 -21.70
C ASN A 191 -0.44 37.44 -21.57
N THR A 192 0.63 37.71 -22.31
CA THR A 192 1.86 36.92 -22.40
C THR A 192 2.64 36.78 -21.08
N SER A 193 2.19 37.43 -20.00
CA SER A 193 2.74 37.34 -18.65
C SER A 193 1.89 36.49 -17.69
N GLY A 194 0.81 35.86 -18.17
CA GLY A 194 -0.05 34.97 -17.38
C GLY A 194 -1.25 35.66 -16.69
N TYR A 195 -1.55 36.92 -17.00
CA TYR A 195 -2.71 37.62 -16.43
C TYR A 195 -3.95 37.46 -17.33
N CYS A 196 -5.06 36.94 -16.80
CA CYS A 196 -6.34 36.90 -17.48
C CYS A 196 -7.32 37.94 -16.90
N ALA A 197 -7.85 38.85 -17.73
CA ALA A 197 -8.80 39.87 -17.30
C ALA A 197 -10.23 39.30 -17.25
N ALA A 198 -10.95 39.60 -16.16
CA ALA A 198 -12.27 39.08 -15.85
C ALA A 198 -13.34 39.48 -16.88
N SER A 199 -13.76 38.54 -17.72
CA SER A 199 -15.06 38.61 -18.42
C SER A 199 -15.98 37.44 -18.10
N GLU A 200 -15.65 36.63 -17.09
CA GLU A 200 -16.65 35.76 -16.45
C GLU A 200 -17.15 36.46 -15.19
N THR A 201 -18.46 36.67 -15.14
CA THR A 201 -19.17 37.27 -14.01
C THR A 201 -18.80 36.50 -12.73
N LEU A 202 -18.16 37.19 -11.79
CA LEU A 202 -17.71 36.63 -10.51
C LEU A 202 -18.88 35.97 -9.77
N MET A 203 -18.86 34.64 -9.67
CA MET A 203 -19.66 33.87 -8.72
C MET A 203 -18.72 33.03 -7.83
N PRO A 204 -19.03 32.88 -6.53
CA PRO A 204 -18.07 32.41 -5.53
C PRO A 204 -17.67 30.93 -5.70
N PRO A 205 -16.52 30.53 -5.11
CA PRO A 205 -15.71 29.40 -5.58
C PRO A 205 -16.32 28.02 -5.28
N GLN A 206 -16.17 27.13 -6.26
CA GLN A 206 -16.53 25.71 -6.18
C GLN A 206 -15.46 24.92 -5.41
N GLY A 207 -15.93 23.94 -4.62
CA GLY A 207 -15.09 23.01 -3.88
C GLY A 207 -14.24 22.11 -4.79
N HIS A 208 -13.13 21.65 -4.21
CA HIS A 208 -12.16 20.66 -4.69
C HIS A 208 -12.62 19.83 -5.91
N LYS A 209 -12.18 20.24 -7.11
CA LYS A 209 -12.16 19.40 -8.31
C LYS A 209 -10.69 19.26 -8.76
N PRO A 210 -10.12 18.05 -8.73
CA PRO A 210 -8.84 17.75 -9.38
C PRO A 210 -8.81 18.13 -10.88
N SER A 211 -7.62 18.39 -11.40
CA SER A 211 -7.35 18.59 -12.83
C SER A 211 -7.97 17.48 -13.71
N PRO A 212 -8.16 17.68 -15.03
CA PRO A 212 -8.72 16.67 -15.93
C PRO A 212 -7.93 15.34 -15.99
N MET A 213 -6.69 15.27 -15.47
CA MET A 213 -6.00 14.00 -15.26
C MET A 213 -6.40 13.27 -13.97
N MET A 214 -7.19 13.91 -13.11
CA MET A 214 -7.73 13.32 -11.88
C MET A 214 -9.18 13.65 -11.51
N THR A 215 -9.94 14.51 -12.18
CA THR A 215 -11.42 14.47 -12.11
C THR A 215 -12.15 14.97 -13.35
N ALA A 216 -13.35 14.39 -13.52
CA ALA A 216 -14.45 14.74 -14.43
C ALA A 216 -14.37 14.27 -15.90
N LEU A 217 -13.33 13.57 -16.34
CA LEU A 217 -13.25 13.01 -17.71
C LEU A 217 -13.76 11.56 -17.88
N GLY A 218 -14.47 11.00 -16.89
CA GLY A 218 -14.73 9.55 -16.91
C GLY A 218 -13.41 8.76 -16.93
N PRO A 219 -13.43 7.47 -17.30
CA PRO A 219 -12.21 6.66 -17.33
C PRO A 219 -11.24 7.15 -18.43
N VAL A 220 -9.98 7.43 -18.06
CA VAL A 220 -8.88 7.76 -18.97
C VAL A 220 -8.36 6.46 -19.57
N ASN A 221 -8.54 6.28 -20.89
CA ASN A 221 -7.93 5.17 -21.62
C ASN A 221 -6.46 5.52 -21.94
N LEU A 222 -5.51 4.83 -21.32
CA LEU A 222 -4.11 4.91 -21.73
C LEU A 222 -3.90 4.19 -23.06
N GLU A 223 -2.79 4.50 -23.74
CA GLU A 223 -2.43 3.82 -25.00
C GLU A 223 -2.25 2.30 -24.86
N ASP A 224 -1.98 1.80 -23.66
CA ASP A 224 -1.91 0.36 -23.36
C ASP A 224 -3.28 -0.31 -23.16
N GLY A 225 -4.38 0.45 -23.27
CA GLY A 225 -5.75 -0.03 -23.13
C GLY A 225 -6.29 -0.06 -21.70
N THR A 226 -5.53 0.42 -20.71
CA THR A 226 -5.99 0.53 -19.32
C THR A 226 -6.90 1.74 -19.12
N ASN A 227 -7.97 1.58 -18.33
CA ASN A 227 -8.92 2.62 -17.97
C ASN A 227 -8.65 3.12 -16.54
N TYR A 228 -8.21 4.36 -16.40
CA TYR A 228 -7.96 5.02 -15.12
C TYR A 228 -9.12 5.93 -14.73
N GLN A 229 -9.74 5.67 -13.59
CA GLN A 229 -10.51 6.68 -12.88
C GLN A 229 -9.62 7.20 -11.73
N SER A 230 -9.79 8.44 -11.27
CA SER A 230 -9.19 8.80 -9.98
C SER A 230 -10.14 8.31 -8.91
N ILE A 231 -9.69 7.39 -8.07
CA ILE A 231 -10.38 7.06 -6.82
C ILE A 231 -9.57 7.75 -5.72
N ASN A 232 -10.02 8.94 -5.32
CA ASN A 232 -9.40 9.72 -4.24
C ASN A 232 -9.12 8.83 -3.02
N GLY A 233 -7.87 8.82 -2.53
CA GLY A 233 -7.40 8.66 -1.13
C GLY A 233 -8.10 7.71 -0.15
N ARG A 234 -8.98 6.82 -0.61
CA ARG A 234 -9.81 5.95 0.23
C ARG A 234 -9.09 4.67 0.56
N VAL A 235 -9.36 4.14 1.75
CA VAL A 235 -9.02 2.78 2.13
C VAL A 235 -10.31 1.99 2.26
N TYR A 236 -10.55 1.07 1.33
CA TYR A 236 -11.76 0.25 1.22
C TYR A 236 -11.70 -0.96 2.15
N LEU A 237 -12.86 -1.32 2.70
CA LEU A 237 -13.04 -2.36 3.72
C LEU A 237 -14.11 -3.35 3.25
N PRO A 238 -13.80 -4.29 2.33
CA PRO A 238 -14.81 -5.11 1.65
C PRO A 238 -15.44 -6.21 2.52
N ASN A 239 -14.87 -6.52 3.68
CA ASN A 239 -15.28 -7.64 4.55
C ASN A 239 -15.56 -7.15 5.98
N LEU A 240 -16.75 -6.56 6.20
CA LEU A 240 -17.26 -6.23 7.54
C LEU A 240 -18.34 -7.25 7.94
N ARG A 241 -18.00 -8.23 8.78
CA ARG A 241 -18.93 -9.30 9.18
C ARG A 241 -19.64 -8.94 10.48
N THR A 242 -20.79 -8.29 10.38
CA THR A 242 -21.62 -7.94 11.55
C THR A 242 -22.87 -8.82 11.73
N ALA A 243 -22.96 -9.94 10.99
CA ALA A 243 -24.11 -10.85 10.99
C ALA A 243 -23.72 -12.34 11.02
N SER A 244 -24.73 -13.23 11.13
CA SER A 244 -24.58 -14.69 11.01
C SER A 244 -23.59 -15.32 12.01
N GLY A 245 -23.63 -14.88 13.26
CA GLY A 245 -22.78 -15.40 14.34
C GLY A 245 -21.46 -14.67 14.52
N TRP A 246 -21.08 -13.77 13.60
CA TRP A 246 -19.98 -12.82 13.80
C TRP A 246 -20.44 -11.72 14.74
N GLN A 247 -19.73 -11.55 15.86
CA GLN A 247 -20.20 -10.75 17.00
C GLN A 247 -19.50 -9.41 17.14
N SER A 248 -18.29 -9.28 16.62
CA SER A 248 -17.55 -8.03 16.65
C SER A 248 -16.67 -7.88 15.43
N VAL A 249 -16.65 -6.67 14.88
CA VAL A 249 -15.68 -6.23 13.89
C VAL A 249 -14.95 -5.05 14.50
N THR A 250 -13.62 -5.02 14.39
CA THR A 250 -12.81 -3.89 14.83
C THR A 250 -12.04 -3.36 13.64
N VAL A 251 -12.24 -2.07 13.33
CA VAL A 251 -11.46 -1.37 12.31
C VAL A 251 -10.45 -0.50 13.05
N THR A 252 -9.15 -0.81 12.94
CA THR A 252 -8.10 0.00 13.56
C THR A 252 -7.47 0.88 12.50
N VAL A 253 -7.44 2.19 12.76
CA VAL A 253 -6.80 3.19 11.91
C VAL A 253 -5.59 3.75 12.64
N LYS A 254 -4.42 3.65 12.01
CA LYS A 254 -3.17 4.23 12.50
C LYS A 254 -2.79 5.42 11.64
N ASN A 255 -2.52 6.55 12.29
CA ASN A 255 -1.90 7.71 11.64
C ASN A 255 -0.41 7.43 11.45
N ASN A 256 0.08 7.53 10.22
CA ASN A 256 1.48 7.30 9.90
C ASN A 256 2.29 8.60 9.76
N SER A 257 1.65 9.74 9.98
CA SER A 257 2.26 11.06 9.87
C SER A 257 2.69 11.64 11.23
N ASP A 258 3.59 12.62 11.16
CA ASP A 258 4.09 13.43 12.27
C ASP A 258 3.11 14.52 12.72
N GLN A 259 1.98 14.66 12.03
CA GLN A 259 0.91 15.60 12.34
C GLN A 259 -0.36 14.84 12.74
N ALA A 260 -1.24 15.48 13.51
CA ALA A 260 -2.57 14.92 13.73
C ALA A 260 -3.35 14.84 12.41
N THR A 261 -4.26 13.87 12.31
CA THR A 261 -5.12 13.64 11.14
C THR A 261 -6.57 13.49 11.57
N THR A 262 -7.48 13.86 10.67
CA THR A 262 -8.90 13.58 10.83
C THR A 262 -9.28 12.38 9.97
N VAL A 263 -9.75 11.32 10.63
CA VAL A 263 -10.18 10.08 9.99
C VAL A 263 -11.70 10.11 9.87
N ASN A 264 -12.20 10.13 8.64
CA ASN A 264 -13.61 9.98 8.32
C ASN A 264 -13.88 8.53 7.90
N TYR A 265 -14.94 7.93 8.44
CA TYR A 265 -15.32 6.55 8.12
C TYR A 265 -16.75 6.48 7.63
N TYR A 266 -16.97 5.61 6.65
CA TYR A 266 -18.26 5.40 6.00
C TYR A 266 -18.52 3.90 5.89
N TYR A 267 -19.51 3.41 6.64
CA TYR A 267 -19.95 2.02 6.59
C TYR A 267 -21.21 1.90 5.75
N ARG A 268 -21.29 0.83 4.95
CA ARG A 268 -22.34 0.60 3.97
C ARG A 268 -22.93 -0.79 4.12
N ASP A 269 -24.21 -0.92 3.81
CA ASP A 269 -24.88 -2.22 3.70
C ASP A 269 -24.44 -2.99 2.44
N SER A 270 -24.98 -4.20 2.26
CA SER A 270 -24.65 -5.02 1.07
C SER A 270 -25.10 -4.40 -0.25
N GLY A 271 -26.14 -3.56 -0.22
CA GLY A 271 -26.68 -2.86 -1.38
C GLY A 271 -25.89 -1.61 -1.78
N GLY A 272 -24.94 -1.17 -0.96
CA GLY A 272 -24.13 0.04 -1.16
C GLY A 272 -24.71 1.30 -0.52
N THR A 273 -25.80 1.18 0.24
CA THR A 273 -26.40 2.30 0.98
C THR A 273 -25.55 2.63 2.19
N ASN A 274 -25.35 3.92 2.48
CA ASN A 274 -24.69 4.34 3.73
C ASN A 274 -25.49 3.86 4.94
N ALA A 275 -24.89 2.98 5.74
CA ALA A 275 -25.44 2.43 6.96
C ALA A 275 -25.19 3.39 8.15
N CYS A 276 -23.94 3.82 8.31
CA CYS A 276 -23.55 4.86 9.24
C CYS A 276 -22.17 5.44 8.89
N ASN A 277 -21.88 6.64 9.38
CA ASN A 277 -20.61 7.33 9.16
C ASN A 277 -20.23 8.16 10.38
N GLY A 278 -18.97 8.60 10.43
CA GLY A 278 -18.50 9.50 11.48
C GLY A 278 -17.07 9.95 11.24
N SER A 279 -16.53 10.67 12.23
CA SER A 279 -15.20 11.25 12.18
C SER A 279 -14.50 11.10 13.53
N GLN A 280 -13.19 10.88 13.52
CA GLN A 280 -12.34 10.78 14.70
C GLN A 280 -11.00 11.50 14.44
N ALA A 281 -10.58 12.33 15.40
CA ALA A 281 -9.23 12.90 15.38
C ALA A 281 -8.23 11.85 15.89
N VAL A 282 -7.13 11.68 15.17
CA VAL A 282 -6.05 10.77 15.54
C VAL A 282 -4.76 11.58 15.65
N GLN A 283 -4.15 11.57 16.82
CA GLN A 283 -2.88 12.28 17.07
C GLN A 283 -1.77 11.78 16.14
N ALA A 284 -0.71 12.57 16.00
CA ALA A 284 0.50 12.16 15.29
C ALA A 284 0.98 10.78 15.77
N TYR A 285 1.22 9.86 14.83
CA TYR A 285 1.58 8.45 15.10
C TYR A 285 0.61 7.64 15.97
N GLY A 286 -0.54 8.21 16.33
CA GLY A 286 -1.56 7.57 17.16
C GLY A 286 -2.42 6.58 16.39
N SER A 287 -3.29 5.88 17.11
CA SER A 287 -4.26 4.94 16.53
C SER A 287 -5.64 5.10 17.16
N VAL A 288 -6.68 4.81 16.39
CA VAL A 288 -8.06 4.73 16.87
C VAL A 288 -8.68 3.40 16.44
N SER A 289 -9.51 2.82 17.30
CA SER A 289 -10.34 1.67 16.97
C SER A 289 -11.78 2.12 16.76
N LEU A 290 -12.30 1.82 15.58
CA LEU A 290 -13.65 2.13 15.16
C LEU A 290 -14.48 0.84 15.21
N ASN A 291 -15.66 0.91 15.82
CA ASN A 291 -16.62 -0.19 15.84
C ASN A 291 -17.73 0.10 14.82
N PRO A 292 -17.92 -0.76 13.80
CA PRO A 292 -18.98 -0.61 12.81
C PRO A 292 -20.33 -1.08 13.36
N SER A 293 -20.75 -0.55 14.51
CA SER A 293 -22.07 -0.78 15.09
C SER A 293 -23.03 0.33 14.61
N CYS A 294 -23.83 0.06 13.58
CA CYS A 294 -24.84 0.98 13.08
C CYS A 294 -26.23 0.63 13.66
N ALA A 295 -27.04 1.63 13.99
CA ALA A 295 -28.31 1.44 14.72
C ALA A 295 -29.40 0.68 13.95
N TRP A 296 -29.43 0.79 12.62
CA TRP A 296 -30.55 0.31 11.79
C TRP A 296 -30.16 -0.60 10.63
N PHE A 297 -28.85 -0.74 10.36
CA PHE A 297 -28.33 -1.48 9.22
C PHE A 297 -27.15 -2.34 9.65
N ILE A 298 -27.00 -3.49 9.00
CA ILE A 298 -25.86 -4.39 9.17
C ILE A 298 -24.81 -3.96 8.15
N PRO A 299 -23.71 -3.31 8.56
CA PRO A 299 -22.68 -2.94 7.62
C PRO A 299 -21.98 -4.19 7.09
N ALA A 300 -21.80 -4.21 5.77
CA ALA A 300 -21.17 -5.30 5.04
C ALA A 300 -19.81 -4.86 4.43
N ALA A 301 -19.66 -3.57 4.16
CA ALA A 301 -18.42 -2.97 3.68
C ALA A 301 -18.28 -1.53 4.15
N GLY A 302 -17.15 -0.89 3.86
CA GLY A 302 -16.97 0.53 4.14
C GLY A 302 -15.73 1.12 3.48
N TYR A 303 -15.44 2.37 3.80
CA TYR A 303 -14.16 2.98 3.47
C TYR A 303 -13.77 4.03 4.51
N ILE A 304 -12.47 4.28 4.59
CA ILE A 304 -11.85 5.32 5.38
C ILE A 304 -11.31 6.40 4.45
N GLU A 305 -11.50 7.66 4.82
CA GLU A 305 -10.85 8.82 4.23
C GLU A 305 -10.06 9.53 5.33
N ALA A 306 -8.85 9.96 5.01
CA ALA A 306 -8.02 10.76 5.89
C ALA A 306 -7.30 11.85 5.09
N ASP A 307 -7.01 12.97 5.74
CA ASP A 307 -6.24 14.07 5.17
C ASP A 307 -4.72 13.82 5.22
N ARG A 308 -4.30 12.70 5.82
CA ARG A 308 -2.90 12.25 5.94
C ARG A 308 -2.80 10.74 5.70
N ASP A 309 -1.57 10.27 5.57
CA ASP A 309 -1.27 8.84 5.43
C ASP A 309 -1.77 8.05 6.64
N VAL A 310 -2.64 7.08 6.38
CA VAL A 310 -3.16 6.16 7.38
C VAL A 310 -2.99 4.71 6.95
N SER A 311 -2.81 3.83 7.93
CA SER A 311 -2.91 2.38 7.76
C SER A 311 -4.19 1.89 8.42
N VAL A 312 -4.91 1.01 7.74
CA VAL A 312 -6.18 0.46 8.25
C VAL A 312 -6.10 -1.06 8.31
N THR A 313 -6.52 -1.64 9.41
CA THR A 313 -6.73 -3.08 9.57
C THR A 313 -8.17 -3.35 9.97
N VAL A 314 -8.70 -4.49 9.51
CA VAL A 314 -10.03 -4.98 9.86
C VAL A 314 -9.87 -6.35 10.50
N ALA A 315 -10.38 -6.51 11.71
CA ALA A 315 -10.43 -7.77 12.42
C ALA A 315 -11.89 -8.19 12.63
N ASN A 316 -12.29 -9.31 12.03
CA ASN A 316 -13.60 -9.92 12.19
C ASN A 316 -13.51 -11.04 13.24
N ARG A 317 -14.45 -11.12 14.19
CA ARG A 317 -14.47 -12.15 15.23
C ARG A 317 -15.82 -12.85 15.35
N ARG A 318 -15.78 -14.17 15.45
CA ARG A 318 -16.87 -15.08 15.83
C ARG A 318 -16.50 -15.78 17.13
N THR A 319 -17.45 -16.07 18.02
CA THR A 319 -17.14 -16.74 19.31
C THR A 319 -17.59 -18.19 19.40
N SER A 320 -18.36 -18.70 18.42
CA SER A 320 -18.74 -20.11 18.36
C SER A 320 -18.69 -20.65 16.93
N PRO A 321 -17.64 -21.45 16.58
CA PRO A 321 -16.35 -21.54 17.28
C PRO A 321 -15.65 -20.17 17.34
N VAL A 322 -14.66 -20.02 18.22
CA VAL A 322 -13.84 -18.79 18.30
C VAL A 322 -12.93 -18.72 17.08
N VAL A 323 -13.17 -17.74 16.21
CA VAL A 323 -12.47 -17.57 14.93
C VAL A 323 -12.24 -16.08 14.71
N GLU A 324 -11.04 -15.70 14.27
CA GLU A 324 -10.64 -14.30 14.04
C GLU A 324 -9.89 -14.15 12.71
N GLY A 325 -10.54 -13.55 11.72
CA GLY A 325 -9.95 -13.20 10.43
C GLY A 325 -9.56 -11.73 10.39
N THR A 326 -8.28 -11.44 10.14
CA THR A 326 -7.76 -10.08 10.03
C THR A 326 -7.18 -9.82 8.64
N HIS A 327 -7.48 -8.66 8.05
CA HIS A 327 -6.87 -8.20 6.81
C HIS A 327 -6.56 -6.70 6.86
N THR A 328 -5.76 -6.21 5.92
CA THR A 328 -5.50 -4.78 5.74
C THR A 328 -6.56 -4.16 4.83
N GLY A 329 -6.85 -2.87 5.00
CA GLY A 329 -7.71 -2.15 4.08
C GLY A 329 -7.08 -2.04 2.69
N VAL A 330 -7.91 -1.98 1.65
CA VAL A 330 -7.48 -1.93 0.25
C VAL A 330 -7.41 -0.47 -0.19
N SER A 331 -6.22 0.04 -0.48
CA SER A 331 -6.04 1.43 -0.93
C SER A 331 -6.65 1.65 -2.31
N ALA A 332 -7.29 2.80 -2.50
CA ALA A 332 -7.85 3.27 -3.77
C ALA A 332 -6.84 3.26 -4.93
N ALA A 333 -5.55 3.43 -4.63
CA ALA A 333 -4.47 3.35 -5.61
C ALA A 333 -4.35 1.95 -6.27
N VAL A 334 -4.97 0.93 -5.67
CA VAL A 334 -4.87 -0.48 -6.08
C VAL A 334 -6.23 -1.06 -6.49
N VAL A 335 -7.23 -0.21 -6.70
CA VAL A 335 -8.61 -0.56 -7.04
C VAL A 335 -8.77 -0.66 -8.57
N TRP A 336 -7.89 -1.45 -9.20
CA TRP A 336 -7.80 -1.62 -10.67
C TRP A 336 -7.64 -3.12 -10.96
N GLY A 337 -8.76 -3.86 -10.97
CA GLY A 337 -8.74 -5.28 -11.29
C GLY A 337 -8.15 -5.58 -12.69
N PRO A 338 -7.79 -6.84 -13.00
CA PRO A 338 -8.21 -8.04 -12.26
C PRO A 338 -7.36 -8.33 -11.02
N PHE A 339 -8.02 -8.95 -10.03
CA PHE A 339 -7.41 -9.41 -8.79
C PHE A 339 -7.23 -10.93 -8.78
N ASN A 340 -6.21 -11.40 -8.10
CA ASN A 340 -5.80 -12.79 -8.10
C ASN A 340 -5.78 -13.36 -6.68
N LEU A 341 -6.31 -14.56 -6.54
CA LEU A 341 -6.39 -15.31 -5.31
C LEU A 341 -5.68 -16.65 -5.52
N PRO A 342 -4.42 -16.81 -5.05
CA PRO A 342 -3.64 -18.01 -5.30
C PRO A 342 -4.24 -19.29 -4.71
N LEU A 343 -5.14 -19.17 -3.73
CA LEU A 343 -5.75 -20.31 -3.07
C LEU A 343 -7.22 -20.09 -2.73
N VAL A 344 -8.08 -20.90 -3.34
CA VAL A 344 -9.49 -21.06 -3.00
C VAL A 344 -9.86 -22.54 -3.03
N ALA A 345 -10.80 -22.94 -2.17
CA ALA A 345 -11.23 -24.33 -2.05
C ALA A 345 -12.71 -24.45 -1.65
N LYS A 346 -13.29 -25.61 -1.98
CA LYS A 346 -14.62 -26.02 -1.50
C LYS A 346 -14.55 -27.40 -0.87
N ARG A 347 -14.88 -27.48 0.42
CA ARG A 347 -14.94 -28.74 1.19
C ARG A 347 -13.74 -29.65 0.90
N LEU A 348 -12.55 -29.06 0.76
CA LEU A 348 -11.34 -29.80 0.45
C LEU A 348 -10.89 -30.55 1.69
N THR A 349 -10.74 -31.87 1.59
CA THR A 349 -10.13 -32.67 2.65
C THR A 349 -8.64 -32.35 2.74
N THR A 350 -8.23 -31.74 3.84
CA THR A 350 -6.82 -31.50 4.15
C THR A 350 -6.38 -32.33 5.35
N ALA A 351 -5.08 -32.39 5.64
CA ALA A 351 -4.52 -33.00 6.86
C ALA A 351 -5.04 -32.37 8.18
N SER A 352 -5.85 -31.32 8.06
CA SER A 352 -6.36 -30.44 9.09
C SER A 352 -7.87 -30.27 8.95
N GLY A 353 -8.57 -31.27 8.39
CA GLY A 353 -10.00 -31.21 8.16
C GLY A 353 -10.39 -30.45 6.90
N LEU A 354 -11.68 -30.09 6.81
CA LEU A 354 -12.28 -29.52 5.61
C LEU A 354 -11.96 -28.03 5.47
N ALA A 355 -11.59 -27.64 4.27
CA ALA A 355 -11.29 -26.26 3.91
C ALA A 355 -12.30 -25.67 2.92
N ASP A 356 -12.67 -24.41 3.13
CA ASP A 356 -13.68 -23.66 2.36
C ASP A 356 -13.19 -22.22 2.15
N SER A 357 -13.65 -21.54 1.09
CA SER A 357 -13.30 -20.14 0.83
C SER A 357 -14.50 -19.25 0.57
N ASP A 358 -14.41 -18.01 1.06
CA ASP A 358 -15.33 -16.92 0.75
C ASP A 358 -14.55 -15.77 0.09
N ILE A 359 -15.09 -15.23 -1.00
CA ILE A 359 -14.52 -14.10 -1.74
C ILE A 359 -15.41 -12.88 -1.52
N PHE A 360 -14.83 -11.80 -1.02
CA PHE A 360 -15.49 -10.51 -0.77
C PHE A 360 -15.08 -9.51 -1.85
N VAL A 361 -16.05 -8.86 -2.48
CA VAL A 361 -15.81 -7.84 -3.49
C VAL A 361 -16.65 -6.62 -3.15
N GLN A 362 -16.00 -5.47 -2.95
CA GLN A 362 -16.67 -4.19 -2.78
C GLN A 362 -16.49 -3.36 -4.05
N ASN A 363 -17.60 -2.91 -4.64
CA ASN A 363 -17.58 -1.92 -5.69
C ASN A 363 -17.16 -0.56 -5.09
N ALA A 364 -16.15 0.08 -5.66
CA ALA A 364 -15.67 1.39 -5.23
C ALA A 364 -16.30 2.55 -5.99
N ALA A 365 -16.99 2.26 -7.10
CA ALA A 365 -17.61 3.25 -7.98
C ALA A 365 -19.03 3.63 -7.55
N ASP A 366 -19.47 4.81 -8.00
CA ASP A 366 -20.83 5.33 -7.87
C ASP A 366 -21.82 4.77 -8.91
N THR A 367 -21.34 3.89 -9.79
CA THR A 367 -22.15 3.15 -10.75
C THR A 367 -22.15 1.67 -10.45
N ALA A 368 -23.22 0.96 -10.80
CA ALA A 368 -23.25 -0.49 -10.75
C ALA A 368 -22.17 -1.11 -11.66
N THR A 369 -21.68 -2.28 -11.28
CA THR A 369 -20.63 -2.99 -12.03
C THR A 369 -20.93 -4.49 -12.11
N THR A 370 -20.32 -5.15 -13.09
CA THR A 370 -20.35 -6.62 -13.21
C THR A 370 -19.04 -7.16 -12.67
N VAL A 371 -19.12 -8.14 -11.78
CA VAL A 371 -17.97 -8.88 -11.26
C VAL A 371 -17.99 -10.28 -11.81
N GLN A 372 -16.89 -10.66 -12.45
CA GLN A 372 -16.66 -12.03 -12.88
C GLN A 372 -15.61 -12.67 -11.98
N VAL A 373 -15.96 -13.83 -11.42
CA VAL A 373 -15.04 -14.68 -10.66
C VAL A 373 -14.78 -15.93 -11.50
N GLN A 374 -13.56 -16.05 -12.01
CA GLN A 374 -13.08 -17.25 -12.69
C GLN A 374 -12.33 -18.11 -11.68
N LEU A 375 -12.91 -19.24 -11.29
CA LEU A 375 -12.26 -20.29 -10.53
C LEU A 375 -11.45 -21.17 -11.50
N VAL A 376 -10.14 -21.26 -11.27
CA VAL A 376 -9.21 -22.03 -12.11
C VAL A 376 -8.73 -23.25 -11.32
N ALA A 377 -9.03 -24.44 -11.82
CA ALA A 377 -8.77 -25.68 -11.09
C ALA A 377 -7.26 -25.95 -10.96
N ALA A 378 -6.84 -26.48 -9.82
CA ALA A 378 -5.45 -26.87 -9.61
C ALA A 378 -5.03 -27.97 -10.62
N PRO A 379 -3.79 -27.94 -11.15
CA PRO A 379 -3.31 -28.97 -12.07
C PRO A 379 -3.40 -30.38 -11.47
N GLY A 380 -3.93 -31.32 -12.25
CA GLY A 380 -4.06 -32.72 -11.83
C GLY A 380 -5.17 -33.00 -10.80
N SER A 381 -5.96 -31.98 -10.41
CA SER A 381 -7.07 -32.15 -9.47
C SER A 381 -8.27 -32.91 -10.04
N GLY A 382 -8.36 -33.06 -11.37
CA GLY A 382 -9.50 -33.66 -12.06
C GLY A 382 -10.73 -32.75 -12.18
N TYR A 383 -10.65 -31.51 -11.69
CA TYR A 383 -11.72 -30.51 -11.81
C TYR A 383 -11.52 -29.58 -13.02
N THR A 384 -12.61 -28.93 -13.43
CA THR A 384 -12.61 -27.93 -14.51
C THR A 384 -12.71 -26.51 -13.97
N ASN A 385 -12.37 -25.53 -14.81
CA ASN A 385 -12.56 -24.12 -14.50
C ASN A 385 -14.06 -23.78 -14.46
N ILE A 386 -14.44 -22.85 -13.59
CA ILE A 386 -15.82 -22.40 -13.38
C ILE A 386 -15.82 -20.88 -13.41
N THR A 387 -16.70 -20.26 -14.17
CA THR A 387 -16.85 -18.79 -14.19
C THR A 387 -18.22 -18.41 -13.67
N ARG A 388 -18.27 -17.45 -12.76
CA ARG A 388 -19.50 -16.88 -12.21
C ARG A 388 -19.52 -15.39 -12.41
N SER A 389 -20.68 -14.87 -12.81
CA SER A 389 -20.91 -13.44 -12.99
C SER A 389 -21.94 -12.96 -11.97
N PHE A 390 -21.67 -11.81 -11.38
CA PHE A 390 -22.52 -11.15 -10.40
C PHE A 390 -22.67 -9.69 -10.77
N THR A 391 -23.82 -9.11 -10.46
CA THR A 391 -24.04 -7.66 -10.56
C THR A 391 -23.92 -7.06 -9.17
N LEU A 392 -23.10 -6.03 -9.02
CA LEU A 392 -23.05 -5.21 -7.81
C LEU A 392 -23.61 -3.83 -8.09
N ASN A 393 -24.40 -3.33 -7.15
CA ASN A 393 -24.81 -1.94 -7.15
C ASN A 393 -23.61 -1.01 -6.97
N ALA A 394 -23.82 0.28 -7.26
CA ALA A 394 -22.90 1.34 -6.85
C ALA A 394 -22.55 1.20 -5.37
N TYR A 395 -21.25 1.20 -5.04
CA TYR A 395 -20.74 0.99 -3.69
C TYR A 395 -21.14 -0.32 -2.98
N GLY A 396 -21.83 -1.23 -3.67
CA GLY A 396 -22.33 -2.47 -3.10
C GLY A 396 -21.23 -3.49 -2.83
N THR A 397 -21.57 -4.56 -2.11
CA THR A 397 -20.63 -5.66 -1.84
C THR A 397 -21.22 -7.03 -2.14
N LEU A 398 -20.34 -7.94 -2.54
CA LEU A 398 -20.61 -9.34 -2.84
C LEU A 398 -19.82 -10.19 -1.85
N ARG A 399 -20.52 -11.11 -1.19
CA ARG A 399 -19.90 -12.28 -0.55
C ARG A 399 -20.19 -13.51 -1.41
N TYR A 400 -19.18 -13.99 -2.12
CA TYR A 400 -19.26 -15.22 -2.88
C TYR A 400 -18.66 -16.38 -2.07
N SER A 401 -19.53 -17.22 -1.49
CA SER A 401 -19.12 -18.38 -0.69
C SER A 401 -19.11 -19.65 -1.54
N LEU A 402 -17.94 -20.26 -1.70
CA LEU A 402 -17.79 -21.50 -2.47
C LEU A 402 -18.52 -22.67 -1.77
N LYS A 403 -18.59 -22.64 -0.43
CA LYS A 403 -19.25 -23.68 0.37
C LYS A 403 -20.71 -23.92 -0.05
N VAL A 404 -21.44 -22.85 -0.38
CA VAL A 404 -22.87 -22.91 -0.74
C VAL A 404 -23.13 -22.92 -2.24
N ASP A 405 -22.13 -22.66 -3.08
CA ASP A 405 -22.29 -22.67 -4.52
C ASP A 405 -22.41 -24.10 -5.05
N GLY A 406 -23.62 -24.53 -5.41
CA GLY A 406 -23.89 -25.86 -5.95
C GLY A 406 -23.19 -26.19 -7.27
N SER A 407 -22.69 -25.19 -8.01
CA SER A 407 -21.94 -25.42 -9.25
C SER A 407 -20.49 -25.84 -9.03
N VAL A 408 -19.93 -25.54 -7.85
CA VAL A 408 -18.56 -25.92 -7.51
C VAL A 408 -18.59 -27.31 -6.86
N PRO A 409 -17.84 -28.32 -7.37
CA PRO A 409 -17.82 -29.65 -6.78
C PRO A 409 -17.22 -29.67 -5.37
N THR A 410 -17.68 -30.58 -4.51
CA THR A 410 -17.01 -30.89 -3.24
C THR A 410 -15.61 -31.44 -3.51
N GLY A 411 -14.61 -30.95 -2.75
CA GLY A 411 -13.21 -31.29 -2.93
C GLY A 411 -12.46 -30.38 -3.91
N TRP A 412 -13.15 -29.44 -4.55
CA TRP A 412 -12.55 -28.52 -5.52
C TRP A 412 -11.47 -27.65 -4.85
N VAL A 413 -10.35 -27.44 -5.55
CA VAL A 413 -9.23 -26.59 -5.13
C VAL A 413 -8.57 -25.96 -6.34
N GLY A 414 -8.09 -24.74 -6.16
CA GLY A 414 -7.35 -24.02 -7.19
C GLY A 414 -7.14 -22.56 -6.82
N SER A 415 -7.14 -21.71 -7.83
CA SER A 415 -7.02 -20.26 -7.73
C SER A 415 -8.28 -19.58 -8.23
N ALA A 416 -8.39 -18.26 -8.00
CA ALA A 416 -9.42 -17.44 -8.61
C ALA A 416 -8.84 -16.17 -9.23
N VAL A 417 -9.46 -15.73 -10.33
CA VAL A 417 -9.25 -14.42 -10.94
C VAL A 417 -10.56 -13.64 -10.86
N VAL A 418 -10.54 -12.51 -10.17
CA VAL A 418 -11.69 -11.64 -9.96
C VAL A 418 -11.54 -10.42 -10.87
N SER A 419 -12.31 -10.41 -11.95
CA SER A 419 -12.41 -9.26 -12.84
C SER A 419 -13.54 -8.36 -12.36
N ALA A 420 -13.16 -7.26 -11.72
CA ALA A 420 -14.07 -6.32 -11.09
C ALA A 420 -13.51 -4.89 -11.29
N PRO A 421 -14.05 -4.11 -12.25
CA PRO A 421 -13.64 -2.72 -12.43
C PRO A 421 -13.87 -1.93 -11.15
N ALA A 422 -12.92 -1.06 -10.80
CA ALA A 422 -13.01 -0.20 -9.63
C ALA A 422 -13.53 -0.94 -8.38
N SER A 423 -12.91 -2.05 -7.99
CA SER A 423 -13.36 -2.83 -6.83
C SER A 423 -12.22 -3.20 -5.88
N ALA A 424 -12.53 -3.41 -4.60
CA ALA A 424 -11.63 -3.96 -3.60
C ALA A 424 -11.99 -5.42 -3.32
N VAL A 425 -10.99 -6.30 -3.24
CA VAL A 425 -11.20 -7.75 -3.10
C VAL A 425 -10.39 -8.33 -1.94
N VAL A 426 -11.06 -9.10 -1.10
CA VAL A 426 -10.47 -9.86 0.03
C VAL A 426 -10.98 -11.29 -0.03
N SER A 427 -10.16 -12.25 0.35
CA SER A 427 -10.57 -13.66 0.49
C SER A 427 -10.34 -14.15 1.90
N ASP A 428 -11.31 -14.91 2.37
CA ASP A 428 -11.22 -15.64 3.63
C ASP A 428 -11.08 -17.13 3.31
N PHE A 429 -10.13 -17.77 3.98
CA PHE A 429 -9.89 -19.20 3.85
C PHE A 429 -10.14 -19.87 5.19
N PHE A 430 -11.20 -20.66 5.22
CA PHE A 430 -11.58 -21.45 6.38
C PHE A 430 -10.90 -22.80 6.35
N ALA A 431 -10.43 -23.25 7.50
CA ALA A 431 -9.94 -24.60 7.69
C ALA A 431 -10.56 -25.24 8.94
N TRP A 432 -10.33 -26.54 9.13
CA TRP A 432 -10.90 -27.35 10.23
C TRP A 432 -12.43 -27.21 10.36
N ASP A 433 -13.15 -27.22 9.23
CA ASP A 433 -14.62 -27.04 9.18
C ASP A 433 -15.09 -25.70 9.78
N GLY A 434 -14.31 -24.64 9.52
CA GLY A 434 -14.58 -23.29 9.98
C GLY A 434 -14.18 -23.04 11.43
N GLN A 435 -13.25 -23.81 12.00
CA GLN A 435 -12.68 -23.51 13.32
C GLN A 435 -11.50 -22.53 13.26
N THR A 436 -11.03 -22.22 12.05
CA THR A 436 -9.98 -21.24 11.75
C THR A 436 -10.33 -20.47 10.51
N ASP A 437 -10.00 -19.18 10.49
CA ASP A 437 -10.09 -18.29 9.35
C ASP A 437 -8.78 -17.50 9.23
N PHE A 438 -8.23 -17.44 8.03
CA PHE A 438 -7.30 -16.36 7.71
C PHE A 438 -7.84 -15.60 6.50
N ALA A 439 -7.86 -14.28 6.66
CA ALA A 439 -8.21 -13.35 5.60
C ALA A 439 -6.93 -12.84 4.93
N TYR A 440 -6.97 -12.65 3.62
CA TYR A 440 -5.88 -12.01 2.89
C TYR A 440 -6.43 -11.18 1.74
N ASN A 441 -5.72 -10.10 1.41
CA ASN A 441 -6.10 -9.23 0.30
C ASN A 441 -5.84 -9.95 -1.02
N ALA A 442 -6.72 -9.75 -1.99
CA ALA A 442 -6.45 -10.24 -3.33
C ALA A 442 -5.33 -9.43 -3.99
N TYR A 443 -4.50 -10.10 -4.76
CA TYR A 443 -3.32 -9.51 -5.36
C TYR A 443 -3.71 -8.83 -6.68
N PRO A 444 -3.38 -7.55 -6.87
CA PRO A 444 -3.48 -6.91 -8.19
C PRO A 444 -2.63 -7.66 -9.20
N SER A 445 -3.09 -7.75 -10.45
CA SER A 445 -2.36 -8.47 -11.51
C SER A 445 -0.96 -7.92 -11.79
N ASP A 446 -0.71 -6.65 -11.48
CA ASP A 446 0.60 -6.01 -11.64
C ASP A 446 1.57 -6.34 -10.51
N ASN A 447 1.11 -6.95 -9.41
CA ASN A 447 1.96 -7.34 -8.29
C ASN A 447 2.73 -8.65 -8.54
N LYS A 448 2.80 -9.11 -9.79
CA LYS A 448 3.43 -10.38 -10.19
C LYS A 448 4.94 -10.23 -10.40
N ALA A 449 5.71 -11.22 -9.95
CA ALA A 449 7.18 -11.21 -10.06
C ALA A 449 7.72 -12.58 -10.50
N SER A 450 8.96 -12.62 -10.99
CA SER A 450 9.65 -13.87 -11.35
C SER A 450 10.36 -14.53 -10.16
N SER A 451 10.50 -13.81 -9.05
CA SER A 451 11.22 -14.29 -7.88
C SER A 451 10.59 -13.76 -6.59
N TRP A 452 10.37 -14.66 -5.65
CA TRP A 452 9.71 -14.39 -4.37
C TRP A 452 10.47 -15.06 -3.24
N TYR A 453 10.69 -14.34 -2.15
CA TYR A 453 11.18 -14.91 -0.90
C TYR A 453 10.01 -15.31 0.00
N ILE A 454 10.20 -16.43 0.69
CA ILE A 454 9.32 -16.97 1.72
C ILE A 454 10.13 -16.86 3.02
N PRO A 455 9.97 -15.77 3.79
CA PRO A 455 10.84 -15.46 4.92
C PRO A 455 10.87 -16.52 6.01
N LEU A 456 9.80 -17.32 6.14
CA LEU A 456 9.76 -18.45 7.04
C LEU A 456 9.10 -19.66 6.38
N PHE A 457 9.90 -20.68 6.10
CA PHE A 457 9.45 -21.98 5.60
C PHE A 457 9.78 -23.08 6.62
N MET A 458 8.82 -23.96 6.87
CA MET A 458 8.93 -25.02 7.87
C MET A 458 8.40 -26.33 7.29
N VAL A 459 9.20 -27.38 7.41
CA VAL A 459 8.81 -28.77 7.11
C VAL A 459 8.65 -29.49 8.43
N ARG A 460 7.46 -29.41 9.04
CA ARG A 460 7.21 -30.14 10.28
C ARG A 460 5.91 -30.93 10.21
N ARG A 461 6.00 -32.16 10.72
CA ARG A 461 4.98 -33.21 10.64
C ARG A 461 4.86 -33.83 12.02
N THR A 462 3.83 -33.39 12.76
CA THR A 462 3.29 -33.99 13.99
C THR A 462 4.28 -34.67 14.96
N GLY A 463 4.65 -33.95 16.02
CA GLY A 463 4.70 -34.44 17.40
C GLY A 463 3.44 -34.08 18.22
N ALA A 464 3.35 -34.55 19.47
CA ALA A 464 2.23 -34.34 20.41
C ALA A 464 1.93 -32.86 20.76
N THR A 465 2.80 -31.93 20.35
CA THR A 465 2.67 -30.48 20.59
C THR A 465 2.32 -29.66 19.34
N GLY A 466 2.05 -30.29 18.19
CA GLY A 466 1.48 -29.60 17.02
C GLY A 466 2.45 -28.73 16.23
N ASP A 467 3.36 -29.34 15.48
CA ASP A 467 4.38 -28.59 14.76
C ASP A 467 3.84 -27.79 13.55
N ALA A 468 4.43 -26.60 13.35
CA ALA A 468 4.09 -25.68 12.28
C ALA A 468 4.64 -26.13 10.91
N SER A 469 3.82 -26.04 9.87
CA SER A 469 4.19 -26.32 8.49
C SER A 469 3.86 -25.12 7.60
N THR A 470 4.66 -24.87 6.56
CA THR A 470 4.48 -23.74 5.65
C THR A 470 4.10 -24.20 4.23
N PRO A 471 2.82 -24.50 3.94
CA PRO A 471 2.38 -24.60 2.56
C PRO A 471 2.49 -23.26 1.84
N ILE A 472 2.91 -23.28 0.59
CA ILE A 472 2.90 -22.11 -0.28
C ILE A 472 2.05 -22.40 -1.51
N SER A 473 1.27 -21.42 -1.95
CA SER A 473 0.41 -21.51 -3.13
C SER A 473 0.91 -20.52 -4.18
N VAL A 474 1.32 -21.04 -5.32
CA VAL A 474 1.96 -20.30 -6.41
C VAL A 474 1.00 -20.22 -7.58
N GLN A 475 0.52 -19.02 -7.90
CA GLN A 475 -0.35 -18.80 -9.06
C GLN A 475 0.47 -18.34 -10.26
N ASN A 476 0.31 -18.99 -11.40
CA ASN A 476 0.91 -18.57 -12.67
C ASN A 476 0.13 -17.40 -13.25
N LEU A 477 0.77 -16.24 -13.38
CA LEU A 477 0.21 -15.02 -13.98
C LEU A 477 1.05 -14.53 -15.17
N THR A 478 1.69 -15.46 -15.86
CA THR A 478 2.50 -15.14 -17.03
C THR A 478 1.64 -14.48 -18.13
N GLY A 479 0.38 -14.91 -18.26
CA GLY A 479 -0.54 -14.41 -19.27
C GLY A 479 -0.42 -15.15 -20.61
N ASN A 480 -1.29 -14.80 -21.54
CA ASN A 480 -1.31 -15.34 -22.91
C ASN A 480 -1.41 -16.88 -22.98
N ASN A 481 -2.12 -17.51 -22.03
CA ASN A 481 -2.21 -18.97 -21.92
C ASN A 481 -0.83 -19.65 -21.76
N THR A 482 0.14 -18.93 -21.20
CA THR A 482 1.50 -19.44 -21.07
C THR A 482 1.63 -20.36 -19.86
N THR A 483 1.94 -21.62 -20.11
CA THR A 483 2.19 -22.63 -19.07
C THR A 483 3.61 -22.51 -18.51
N ILE A 484 3.75 -22.66 -17.19
CA ILE A 484 5.03 -22.92 -16.54
C ILE A 484 5.23 -24.45 -16.53
N SER A 485 6.29 -24.93 -17.19
CA SER A 485 6.55 -26.37 -17.33
C SER A 485 7.00 -27.01 -16.02
N THR A 486 6.98 -28.35 -15.97
CA THR A 486 7.60 -29.12 -14.88
C THR A 486 9.04 -28.67 -14.66
N GLY A 487 9.44 -28.50 -13.40
CA GLY A 487 10.80 -28.11 -13.03
C GLY A 487 11.11 -26.60 -13.14
N GLN A 488 10.22 -25.77 -13.69
CA GLN A 488 10.47 -24.35 -13.88
C GLN A 488 10.13 -23.47 -12.67
N MET A 489 9.27 -23.94 -11.75
CA MET A 489 9.11 -23.30 -10.44
C MET A 489 10.08 -23.95 -9.47
N VAL A 490 11.17 -23.28 -9.13
CA VAL A 490 12.22 -23.80 -8.25
C VAL A 490 12.15 -23.10 -6.90
N LEU A 491 11.87 -23.87 -5.85
CA LEU A 491 11.90 -23.42 -4.46
C LEU A 491 13.27 -23.79 -3.87
N SER A 492 14.14 -22.81 -3.74
CA SER A 492 15.49 -22.96 -3.16
C SER A 492 15.47 -22.50 -1.71
N CYS A 493 15.82 -23.37 -0.77
CA CYS A 493 15.65 -23.14 0.65
C CYS A 493 16.98 -23.05 1.39
N LYS A 494 17.15 -21.96 2.13
CA LYS A 494 18.29 -21.67 3.01
C LYS A 494 17.97 -22.11 4.42
N ALA A 495 18.77 -23.04 4.92
CA ALA A 495 18.57 -23.65 6.22
C ALA A 495 18.93 -22.71 7.38
N ALA A 496 18.18 -22.81 8.47
CA ALA A 496 18.64 -22.33 9.76
C ALA A 496 19.83 -23.17 10.28
N PRO A 497 20.63 -22.66 11.25
CA PRO A 497 21.77 -23.40 11.80
C PRO A 497 21.38 -24.81 12.27
N GLY A 498 22.19 -25.80 11.87
CA GLY A 498 21.97 -27.22 12.19
C GLY A 498 21.17 -28.00 11.13
N TRP A 499 20.70 -27.35 10.07
CA TRP A 499 20.04 -27.99 8.92
C TRP A 499 20.84 -27.76 7.63
N THR A 500 20.46 -28.47 6.57
CA THR A 500 21.07 -28.35 5.23
C THR A 500 20.13 -27.66 4.25
N ASP A 501 20.72 -26.86 3.38
CA ASP A 501 20.00 -26.26 2.24
C ASP A 501 19.42 -27.35 1.34
N PHE A 502 18.28 -27.08 0.73
CA PHE A 502 17.68 -27.97 -0.27
C PHE A 502 16.97 -27.17 -1.35
N ALA A 503 16.68 -27.82 -2.48
CA ALA A 503 15.84 -27.24 -3.51
C ALA A 503 14.86 -28.29 -4.06
N VAL A 504 13.64 -27.85 -4.35
CA VAL A 504 12.59 -28.68 -4.96
C VAL A 504 11.93 -27.89 -6.09
N SER A 505 11.26 -28.59 -7.00
CA SER A 505 10.56 -27.96 -8.10
C SER A 505 9.18 -28.54 -8.34
N ASN A 506 8.31 -27.80 -9.02
CA ASN A 506 6.97 -28.27 -9.36
C ASN A 506 7.04 -29.57 -10.19
N PRO A 507 6.32 -30.64 -9.79
CA PRO A 507 6.37 -31.94 -10.45
C PRO A 507 5.51 -31.98 -11.73
N SER A 508 4.55 -31.06 -11.85
CA SER A 508 3.62 -30.98 -12.97
C SER A 508 3.58 -29.56 -13.56
N PRO A 509 3.23 -29.42 -14.86
CA PRO A 509 3.04 -28.11 -15.47
C PRO A 509 1.89 -27.33 -14.81
N VAL A 510 2.02 -26.02 -14.76
CA VAL A 510 1.00 -25.10 -14.22
C VAL A 510 0.55 -24.17 -15.32
N SER A 511 -0.68 -24.38 -15.81
CA SER A 511 -1.27 -23.53 -16.84
C SER A 511 -1.46 -22.09 -16.36
N ASP A 512 -1.67 -21.17 -17.30
CA ASP A 512 -1.96 -19.77 -16.98
C ASP A 512 -3.17 -19.64 -16.05
N ASN A 513 -3.11 -18.67 -15.14
CA ASN A 513 -4.04 -18.41 -14.03
C ASN A 513 -4.21 -19.53 -12.99
N ALA A 514 -3.75 -20.76 -13.24
CA ALA A 514 -3.84 -21.86 -12.28
C ALA A 514 -2.80 -21.71 -11.16
N SER A 515 -3.07 -22.34 -10.02
CA SER A 515 -2.12 -22.42 -8.92
C SER A 515 -1.65 -23.83 -8.63
N TYR A 516 -0.39 -23.94 -8.20
CA TYR A 516 0.21 -25.13 -7.64
C TYR A 516 0.67 -24.84 -6.22
N SER A 517 0.42 -25.77 -5.30
CA SER A 517 0.85 -25.64 -3.91
C SER A 517 1.98 -26.59 -3.59
N PHE A 518 3.10 -26.07 -3.08
CA PHE A 518 4.09 -26.87 -2.39
C PHE A 518 3.63 -27.05 -0.95
N ASN A 519 3.25 -28.26 -0.58
CA ASN A 519 2.72 -28.56 0.74
C ASN A 519 3.64 -29.52 1.48
N PRO A 520 4.52 -29.03 2.37
CA PRO A 520 5.43 -29.89 3.12
C PRO A 520 4.74 -30.83 4.08
N ALA A 521 3.44 -30.71 4.35
CA ALA A 521 2.70 -31.71 5.12
C ALA A 521 2.29 -32.94 4.28
N THR A 522 1.99 -32.76 2.98
CA THR A 522 1.39 -33.81 2.14
C THR A 522 2.27 -34.27 0.98
N ASP A 523 3.17 -33.42 0.50
CA ASP A 523 4.03 -33.71 -0.65
C ASP A 523 5.28 -34.47 -0.19
N LEU A 524 5.09 -35.72 0.23
CA LEU A 524 6.16 -36.56 0.80
C LEU A 524 7.27 -36.91 -0.20
N THR A 525 7.02 -36.72 -1.49
CA THR A 525 8.01 -36.90 -2.56
C THR A 525 8.98 -35.73 -2.65
N LEU A 526 8.47 -34.50 -2.58
CA LEU A 526 9.30 -33.28 -2.60
C LEU A 526 9.96 -33.04 -1.24
N PHE A 527 9.25 -33.34 -0.15
CA PHE A 527 9.73 -33.16 1.20
C PHE A 527 9.75 -34.54 1.89
N PRO A 528 10.82 -35.34 1.81
CA PRO A 528 10.83 -36.67 2.44
C PRO A 528 10.67 -36.62 3.96
N PRO A 529 10.19 -37.68 4.63
CA PRO A 529 10.04 -37.73 6.10
C PRO A 529 11.30 -37.37 6.89
N SER A 530 12.50 -37.59 6.32
CA SER A 530 13.78 -37.20 6.89
C SER A 530 13.97 -35.69 7.06
N MET A 531 13.19 -34.85 6.36
CA MET A 531 13.20 -33.39 6.52
C MET A 531 12.32 -32.89 7.66
N THR A 532 11.63 -33.77 8.39
CA THR A 532 10.76 -33.37 9.50
C THR A 532 11.56 -32.63 10.57
N GLY A 533 11.16 -31.39 10.87
CA GLY A 533 11.85 -30.49 11.79
C GLY A 533 12.58 -29.34 11.08
N TRP A 534 12.83 -29.45 9.77
CA TRP A 534 13.55 -28.43 9.00
C TRP A 534 12.82 -27.08 9.05
N TRP A 535 13.60 -26.01 9.17
CA TRP A 535 13.11 -24.65 9.09
C TRP A 535 14.19 -23.69 8.57
N GLY A 536 13.75 -22.59 7.98
CA GLY A 536 14.63 -21.58 7.39
C GLY A 536 13.82 -20.61 6.53
N SER A 537 14.44 -20.08 5.49
CA SER A 537 13.81 -19.25 4.46
C SER A 537 13.92 -19.94 3.11
N CYS A 538 13.04 -19.58 2.17
CA CYS A 538 13.14 -20.07 0.80
C CYS A 538 12.99 -18.94 -0.20
N LYS A 539 13.47 -19.18 -1.41
CA LYS A 539 13.29 -18.32 -2.58
C LYS A 539 12.68 -19.15 -3.69
N LEU A 540 11.46 -18.80 -4.09
CA LEU A 540 10.82 -19.33 -5.28
C LEU A 540 11.28 -18.52 -6.49
N THR A 541 11.74 -19.20 -7.53
CA THR A 541 12.12 -18.60 -8.81
C THR A 541 11.41 -19.28 -9.96
N VAL A 542 11.05 -18.49 -10.97
CA VAL A 542 10.60 -18.95 -12.29
C VAL A 542 11.45 -18.28 -13.37
N PRO A 543 11.46 -18.77 -14.62
CA PRO A 543 12.16 -18.08 -15.71
C PRO A 543 11.73 -16.62 -15.83
N ASN A 544 12.64 -15.74 -16.28
CA ASN A 544 12.42 -14.28 -16.28
C ASN A 544 11.23 -13.83 -17.13
N ASP A 545 10.87 -14.59 -18.17
CA ASP A 545 9.70 -14.37 -19.02
C ASP A 545 8.38 -14.85 -18.35
N LYS A 546 8.46 -15.55 -17.21
CA LYS A 546 7.32 -16.00 -16.42
C LYS A 546 7.07 -15.08 -15.25
N LYS A 547 5.83 -15.00 -14.80
CA LYS A 547 5.42 -14.17 -13.67
C LYS A 547 4.44 -14.95 -12.78
N VAL A 548 4.64 -14.88 -11.48
CA VAL A 548 3.83 -15.59 -10.49
C VAL A 548 3.46 -14.69 -9.32
N LEU A 549 2.48 -15.15 -8.54
CA LEU A 549 2.21 -14.69 -7.18
C LEU A 549 2.41 -15.84 -6.20
N VAL A 550 2.79 -15.52 -4.97
CA VAL A 550 3.03 -16.52 -3.93
C VAL A 550 2.34 -16.12 -2.64
N LEU A 551 1.39 -16.95 -2.21
CA LEU A 551 0.78 -16.88 -0.88
C LEU A 551 1.44 -17.91 0.02
N ALA A 552 1.96 -17.50 1.18
CA ALA A 552 2.51 -18.42 2.16
C ALA A 552 1.55 -18.59 3.34
N GLN A 553 1.37 -19.84 3.79
CA GLN A 553 0.58 -20.17 4.96
C GLN A 553 1.49 -20.60 6.11
N ILE A 554 0.98 -20.48 7.33
CA ILE A 554 1.59 -21.04 8.53
C ILE A 554 0.50 -21.84 9.23
N ARG A 555 0.63 -23.16 9.23
CA ARG A 555 -0.40 -24.08 9.75
C ARG A 555 0.11 -24.88 10.92
N TYR A 556 -0.71 -24.97 11.95
CA TYR A 556 -0.53 -25.82 13.12
C TYR A 556 -1.67 -26.87 13.16
N PRO A 557 -1.52 -28.01 12.45
CA PRO A 557 -2.55 -29.05 12.34
C PRO A 557 -3.17 -29.51 13.66
N ALA A 558 -2.35 -29.76 14.69
CA ALA A 558 -2.82 -30.36 15.94
C ALA A 558 -3.71 -29.41 16.76
N ASN A 559 -3.40 -28.11 16.77
CA ASN A 559 -4.14 -27.13 17.57
C ASN A 559 -5.18 -26.38 16.77
N LYS A 560 -5.31 -26.67 15.47
CA LYS A 560 -6.28 -26.05 14.57
C LYS A 560 -6.06 -24.54 14.46
N ASN A 561 -4.84 -24.16 14.12
CA ASN A 561 -4.48 -22.75 13.89
C ASN A 561 -3.87 -22.61 12.50
N ALA A 562 -4.21 -21.54 11.80
CA ALA A 562 -3.55 -21.15 10.56
C ALA A 562 -3.53 -19.64 10.45
N SER A 563 -2.53 -19.15 9.73
CA SER A 563 -2.46 -17.79 9.23
C SER A 563 -1.85 -17.83 7.84
N ALA A 564 -1.94 -16.73 7.11
CA ALA A 564 -1.21 -16.55 5.88
C ALA A 564 -0.56 -15.17 5.84
N TYR A 565 0.46 -15.05 5.02
CA TYR A 565 1.14 -13.81 4.73
C TYR A 565 1.54 -13.78 3.26
N GLU A 566 1.75 -12.58 2.74
CA GLU A 566 2.22 -12.39 1.37
C GLU A 566 3.72 -12.69 1.31
N ALA A 567 4.15 -13.49 0.33
CA ALA A 567 5.58 -13.66 0.11
C ALA A 567 6.23 -12.33 -0.30
N SER A 568 7.54 -12.21 -0.09
CA SER A 568 8.28 -10.98 -0.38
C SER A 568 8.79 -10.97 -1.82
N ARG A 569 8.51 -9.92 -2.60
CA ARG A 569 9.07 -9.79 -3.96
C ARG A 569 10.58 -9.61 -3.89
N ALA A 570 11.34 -10.38 -4.67
CA ALA A 570 12.79 -10.28 -4.67
C ALA A 570 13.32 -8.96 -5.27
N GLU A 571 12.52 -8.30 -6.11
CA GLU A 571 12.83 -6.99 -6.69
C GLU A 571 12.50 -5.81 -5.75
N ASN A 572 11.93 -6.07 -4.56
CA ASN A 572 11.70 -5.01 -3.59
C ASN A 572 13.05 -4.39 -3.17
N SER A 573 13.14 -3.06 -3.24
CA SER A 573 14.34 -2.29 -2.90
C SER A 573 14.28 -1.62 -1.53
N ASP A 574 13.16 -1.78 -0.82
CA ASP A 574 12.90 -1.13 0.46
C ASP A 574 13.90 -1.56 1.54
N ARG A 575 14.29 -0.60 2.38
CA ARG A 575 15.32 -0.80 3.42
C ARG A 575 14.80 -0.53 4.82
N GLN A 576 13.55 -0.15 4.94
CA GLN A 576 12.90 0.16 6.19
C GLN A 576 11.62 -0.64 6.34
N LEU A 577 11.43 -1.26 7.51
CA LEU A 577 10.23 -2.01 7.85
C LEU A 577 9.61 -1.45 9.12
N PHE A 578 8.28 -1.43 9.18
CA PHE A 578 7.53 -0.94 10.33
C PHE A 578 6.52 -2.00 10.77
N PHE A 579 6.63 -2.37 12.03
CA PHE A 579 5.71 -3.28 12.72
C PHE A 579 4.95 -2.47 13.75
N PRO A 580 3.63 -2.26 13.56
CA PRO A 580 2.86 -1.37 14.42
C PRO A 580 2.65 -1.95 15.83
N VAL A 581 2.75 -3.27 15.99
CA VAL A 581 2.48 -3.97 17.25
C VAL A 581 3.56 -5.01 17.51
N ILE A 582 4.28 -4.82 18.61
CA ILE A 582 5.22 -5.78 19.20
C ILE A 582 4.82 -6.02 20.65
N LYS A 583 4.78 -7.28 21.03
CA LYS A 583 4.40 -7.75 22.37
C LYS A 583 5.38 -8.80 22.86
N GLN A 584 5.97 -8.58 24.02
CA GLN A 584 6.83 -9.54 24.71
C GLN A 584 6.05 -10.15 25.85
N ARG A 585 5.43 -11.31 25.61
CA ARG A 585 4.78 -12.16 26.63
C ARG A 585 3.93 -11.36 27.63
N LEU A 586 2.90 -10.67 27.13
CA LEU A 586 2.00 -9.90 27.98
C LEU A 586 1.21 -10.82 28.92
N GLY A 587 0.66 -10.26 30.00
CA GLY A 587 -0.09 -11.02 31.01
C GLY A 587 -1.33 -11.74 30.46
N ASP A 588 -1.89 -11.29 29.34
CA ASP A 588 -2.97 -11.94 28.60
C ASP A 588 -2.51 -13.14 27.75
N GLY A 589 -1.20 -13.41 27.73
CA GLY A 589 -0.55 -14.43 26.92
C GLY A 589 -0.21 -13.98 25.51
N SER A 590 -0.48 -12.74 25.11
CA SER A 590 -0.15 -12.28 23.76
C SER A 590 1.34 -12.01 23.60
N ALA A 591 1.90 -12.45 22.47
CA ALA A 591 3.30 -12.26 22.12
C ALA A 591 3.48 -12.18 20.61
N THR A 592 4.55 -11.54 20.17
CA THR A 592 4.87 -11.37 18.75
C THR A 592 6.07 -12.21 18.34
N ALA A 593 6.21 -12.51 17.05
CA ALA A 593 7.49 -12.84 16.45
C ALA A 593 7.60 -12.07 15.13
N VAL A 594 8.75 -11.47 14.85
CA VAL A 594 9.00 -10.82 13.56
C VAL A 594 10.06 -11.57 12.81
N THR A 595 9.82 -11.80 11.51
CA THR A 595 10.77 -12.45 10.62
C THR A 595 11.19 -11.45 9.56
N ILE A 596 12.50 -11.21 9.44
CA ILE A 596 13.09 -10.31 8.46
C ILE A 596 13.89 -11.14 7.46
N GLN A 597 13.64 -10.92 6.18
CA GLN A 597 14.31 -11.55 5.07
C GLN A 597 15.37 -10.61 4.49
N ASN A 598 16.55 -11.17 4.22
CA ASN A 598 17.52 -10.53 3.34
C ASN A 598 17.14 -10.80 1.87
N LEU A 599 16.84 -9.75 1.11
CA LEU A 599 16.48 -9.87 -0.31
C LEU A 599 17.71 -9.87 -1.25
N ASN A 600 18.91 -9.77 -0.68
CA ASN A 600 20.16 -9.81 -1.42
C ASN A 600 20.77 -11.22 -1.39
N SER A 601 21.17 -11.73 -2.56
CA SER A 601 21.75 -13.06 -2.74
C SER A 601 23.27 -13.11 -2.57
N SER A 602 23.93 -12.00 -2.28
CA SER A 602 25.40 -11.94 -2.20
C SER A 602 25.93 -11.10 -1.03
N ALA A 603 25.17 -10.13 -0.54
CA ALA A 603 25.57 -9.26 0.56
C ALA A 603 24.87 -9.64 1.87
N VAL A 604 25.61 -9.56 2.97
CA VAL A 604 25.05 -9.60 4.32
C VAL A 604 24.30 -8.29 4.55
N VAL A 605 23.05 -8.38 5.02
CA VAL A 605 22.30 -7.23 5.55
C VAL A 605 22.81 -6.92 6.94
N SER A 606 23.09 -5.66 7.23
CA SER A 606 23.19 -5.11 8.58
C SER A 606 21.92 -4.32 8.87
N ALA A 607 21.16 -4.75 9.87
CA ALA A 607 19.89 -4.15 10.23
C ALA A 607 19.91 -3.65 11.68
N THR A 608 19.41 -2.43 11.90
CA THR A 608 19.18 -1.85 13.21
C THR A 608 17.69 -1.84 13.53
N PHE A 609 17.35 -2.40 14.68
CA PHE A 609 16.00 -2.59 15.20
C PHE A 609 15.74 -1.56 16.28
N TYR A 610 14.85 -0.62 16.01
CA TYR A 610 14.42 0.42 16.93
C TYR A 610 13.06 0.03 17.52
N TYR A 611 13.08 -0.56 18.72
CA TYR A 611 11.89 -0.83 19.50
C TYR A 611 11.49 0.44 20.25
N LYS A 612 10.31 0.97 19.92
CA LYS A 612 9.71 2.10 20.61
C LYS A 612 8.72 1.56 21.62
N GLY A 613 8.99 1.77 22.91
CA GLY A 613 8.13 1.28 23.99
C GLY A 613 6.91 2.18 24.20
N GLU A 614 5.81 1.60 24.65
CA GLU A 614 4.55 2.31 24.93
C GLU A 614 4.17 2.22 26.43
N PRO A 615 4.85 2.97 27.33
CA PRO A 615 4.66 2.86 28.78
C PRO A 615 3.22 3.09 29.26
N ALA A 616 2.44 3.86 28.50
CA ALA A 616 1.05 4.15 28.80
C ALA A 616 0.14 2.90 28.65
N LEU A 617 0.52 1.96 27.79
CA LEU A 617 -0.20 0.70 27.59
C LEU A 617 0.42 -0.43 28.41
N CYS A 618 1.75 -0.47 28.50
CA CYS A 618 2.50 -1.52 29.17
C CYS A 618 3.61 -0.94 30.03
N ALA A 619 3.39 -0.91 31.35
CA ALA A 619 4.34 -0.37 32.31
C ALA A 619 5.74 -1.02 32.16
N GLY A 620 6.79 -0.21 32.17
CA GLY A 620 8.17 -0.67 32.00
C GLY A 620 8.63 -0.82 30.54
N SER A 621 7.78 -0.50 29.56
CA SER A 621 8.16 -0.54 28.15
C SER A 621 9.02 0.66 27.74
N GLY A 622 10.33 0.55 27.92
CA GLY A 622 11.31 1.54 27.43
C GLY A 622 11.74 1.30 25.98
N ASP A 623 12.36 2.31 25.38
CA ASP A 623 12.95 2.19 24.04
C ASP A 623 14.19 1.28 24.08
N VAL A 624 14.33 0.40 23.07
CA VAL A 624 15.47 -0.52 22.95
C VAL A 624 15.97 -0.50 21.51
N THR A 625 17.30 -0.45 21.35
CA THR A 625 17.93 -0.55 20.03
C THR A 625 18.85 -1.76 19.98
N VAL A 626 18.67 -2.61 18.98
CA VAL A 626 19.49 -3.80 18.73
C VAL A 626 19.98 -3.77 17.29
N SER A 627 21.16 -4.33 17.02
CA SER A 627 21.64 -4.49 15.65
C SER A 627 22.00 -5.94 15.41
N ASP A 628 21.61 -6.45 14.25
CA ASP A 628 21.86 -7.81 13.82
C ASP A 628 22.25 -7.87 12.35
N SER A 629 22.79 -9.02 11.95
CA SER A 629 23.18 -9.29 10.57
C SER A 629 22.42 -10.48 10.01
N ILE A 630 21.98 -10.37 8.75
CA ILE A 630 21.25 -11.43 8.06
C ILE A 630 22.09 -11.89 6.86
N PRO A 631 22.55 -13.16 6.81
CA PRO A 631 23.29 -13.68 5.68
C PRO A 631 22.50 -13.58 4.35
N PRO A 632 23.19 -13.64 3.19
CA PRO A 632 22.53 -13.64 1.89
C PRO A 632 21.46 -14.73 1.76
N ASP A 633 20.34 -14.39 1.15
CA ASP A 633 19.15 -15.25 0.96
C ASP A 633 18.55 -15.85 2.26
N SER A 634 19.03 -15.43 3.44
CA SER A 634 18.60 -15.97 4.74
C SER A 634 17.62 -15.03 5.44
N ASN A 635 17.12 -15.46 6.59
CA ASN A 635 16.19 -14.72 7.42
C ASN A 635 16.68 -14.64 8.88
N LEU A 636 16.15 -13.66 9.59
CA LEU A 636 16.33 -13.47 11.02
C LEU A 636 14.97 -13.43 11.70
N VAL A 637 14.85 -14.13 12.83
CA VAL A 637 13.61 -14.15 13.62
C VAL A 637 13.88 -13.54 14.99
N HIS A 638 13.26 -12.40 15.29
CA HIS A 638 13.15 -11.91 16.67
C HIS A 638 11.89 -12.50 17.29
N ASN A 639 12.08 -13.54 18.10
CA ASN A 639 10.99 -14.31 18.67
C ASN A 639 10.64 -13.84 20.08
N HIS A 640 9.74 -12.86 20.19
CA HIS A 640 9.27 -12.28 21.46
C HIS A 640 8.37 -13.20 22.28
N ARG A 641 8.20 -14.46 21.85
CA ARG A 641 7.57 -15.54 22.64
C ARG A 641 8.52 -16.13 23.69
N LEU A 642 9.83 -16.02 23.47
CA LEU A 642 10.85 -16.59 24.36
C LEU A 642 11.05 -15.68 25.58
N PRO A 643 11.13 -16.24 26.81
CA PRO A 643 11.29 -15.45 28.03
C PRO A 643 12.69 -14.81 28.10
N ASN A 644 12.79 -13.67 28.78
CA ASN A 644 14.07 -13.02 29.12
C ASN A 644 15.01 -12.81 27.91
N TRP A 645 14.45 -12.41 26.76
CA TRP A 645 15.24 -11.92 25.63
C TRP A 645 15.78 -10.50 25.95
N PHE A 646 16.17 -9.70 24.94
CA PHE A 646 16.54 -8.29 25.15
C PHE A 646 15.35 -7.37 25.52
N LEU A 647 14.10 -7.82 25.40
CA LEU A 647 12.91 -7.13 25.91
C LEU A 647 12.41 -7.84 27.19
N PRO A 648 12.00 -7.09 28.22
CA PRO A 648 11.43 -7.70 29.42
C PRO A 648 10.02 -8.25 29.16
N ASP A 649 9.66 -9.33 29.84
CA ASP A 649 8.28 -9.84 29.84
C ASP A 649 7.30 -8.74 30.28
N GLY A 650 6.18 -8.60 29.57
CA GLY A 650 5.22 -7.51 29.74
C GLY A 650 5.49 -6.28 28.85
N TRP A 651 6.57 -6.25 28.06
CA TRP A 651 6.87 -5.12 27.16
C TRP A 651 5.89 -5.07 25.97
N CYS A 652 5.39 -3.88 25.63
CA CYS A 652 4.71 -3.63 24.36
C CYS A 652 5.06 -2.30 23.72
N GLY A 653 4.89 -2.24 22.40
CA GLY A 653 5.16 -1.05 21.60
C GLY A 653 5.20 -1.35 20.12
N SER A 654 6.08 -0.68 19.40
CA SER A 654 6.27 -0.83 17.95
C SER A 654 7.74 -1.05 17.59
N LEU A 655 7.99 -1.48 16.36
CA LEU A 655 9.34 -1.70 15.84
C LEU A 655 9.51 -1.03 14.48
N ARG A 656 10.60 -0.29 14.33
CA ARG A 656 11.16 0.13 13.04
C ARG A 656 12.47 -0.61 12.80
N VAL A 657 12.62 -1.23 11.65
CA VAL A 657 13.88 -1.84 11.20
C VAL A 657 14.45 -0.95 10.11
N VAL A 658 15.74 -0.64 10.18
CA VAL A 658 16.47 0.11 9.13
C VAL A 658 17.68 -0.72 8.73
N SER A 659 17.95 -0.82 7.44
CA SER A 659 19.03 -1.66 6.91
C SER A 659 19.85 -0.97 5.83
N ASN A 660 21.04 -1.49 5.58
CA ASN A 660 21.94 -1.03 4.53
C ASN A 660 21.64 -1.65 3.15
N GLN A 661 20.78 -2.68 3.09
CA GLN A 661 20.47 -3.48 1.91
C GLN A 661 18.96 -3.77 1.88
N PRO A 662 18.36 -4.12 0.74
CA PRO A 662 16.93 -4.40 0.69
C PRO A 662 16.49 -5.53 1.62
N ILE A 663 15.43 -5.28 2.38
CA ILE A 663 14.81 -6.21 3.31
C ILE A 663 13.30 -6.21 3.14
N ASP A 664 12.68 -7.31 3.53
CA ASP A 664 11.24 -7.39 3.72
C ASP A 664 10.95 -8.32 4.89
N GLY A 665 9.71 -8.39 5.37
CA GLY A 665 9.39 -9.21 6.51
C GLY A 665 7.93 -9.21 6.88
N PHE A 666 7.59 -10.05 7.84
CA PHE A 666 6.24 -10.17 8.36
C PHE A 666 6.25 -10.38 9.87
N GLY A 667 5.16 -9.95 10.50
CA GLY A 667 4.92 -10.11 11.93
C GLY A 667 3.91 -11.23 12.17
N GLN A 668 4.10 -11.96 13.27
CA GLN A 668 3.17 -12.95 13.79
C GLN A 668 2.68 -12.48 15.16
N ILE A 669 1.37 -12.41 15.36
CA ILE A 669 0.77 -12.23 16.69
C ILE A 669 0.29 -13.60 17.14
N THR A 670 0.67 -13.98 18.35
CA THR A 670 0.40 -15.30 18.91
C THR A 670 -0.11 -15.19 20.33
N ASN A 671 -0.78 -16.26 20.81
CA ASN A 671 -1.04 -16.46 22.23
C ASN A 671 -0.18 -17.63 22.77
N ILE A 672 0.63 -17.38 23.80
CA ILE A 672 1.53 -18.37 24.42
C ILE A 672 0.84 -19.17 25.53
N ASN A 673 -0.30 -18.72 26.04
CA ASN A 673 -1.02 -19.33 27.16
C ASN A 673 -2.12 -20.30 26.72
N THR A 674 -2.55 -20.27 25.46
CA THR A 674 -3.64 -21.11 24.95
C THR A 674 -3.17 -22.10 23.88
N TYR A 675 -3.38 -23.39 24.16
CA TYR A 675 -3.37 -24.48 23.16
C TYR A 675 -4.80 -24.94 22.82
N ALA A 676 -5.81 -24.11 23.11
CA ALA A 676 -7.19 -24.39 22.73
C ALA A 676 -7.37 -24.18 21.22
N SER A 677 -8.30 -24.92 20.61
CA SER A 677 -8.62 -24.77 19.19
C SER A 677 -9.14 -23.37 18.85
N GLY A 678 -8.66 -22.79 17.75
CA GLY A 678 -9.10 -21.49 17.22
C GLY A 678 -7.95 -20.59 16.77
N ASP A 679 -8.23 -19.42 16.22
CA ASP A 679 -7.18 -18.54 15.66
C ASP A 679 -6.31 -17.90 16.75
N THR A 680 -5.27 -18.62 17.16
CA THR A 680 -4.25 -18.14 18.11
C THR A 680 -2.99 -17.65 17.43
N ILE A 681 -2.96 -17.64 16.09
CA ILE A 681 -1.89 -17.05 15.28
C ILE A 681 -2.47 -16.19 14.17
N GLN A 682 -2.00 -14.96 14.06
CA GLN A 682 -2.27 -14.07 12.94
C GLN A 682 -0.94 -13.60 12.36
N ALA A 683 -0.87 -13.47 11.04
CA ALA A 683 0.31 -12.97 10.35
C ALA A 683 -0.06 -11.75 9.51
N TYR A 684 0.87 -10.81 9.40
CA TYR A 684 0.71 -9.60 8.60
C TYR A 684 2.06 -9.18 8.01
N SER A 685 2.07 -8.75 6.76
CA SER A 685 3.27 -8.20 6.12
C SER A 685 3.68 -6.89 6.80
N ALA A 686 4.98 -6.63 6.92
CA ALA A 686 5.46 -5.36 7.42
C ALA A 686 5.08 -4.23 6.46
N LEU A 687 4.90 -3.02 6.99
CA LEU A 687 4.86 -1.84 6.14
C LEU A 687 6.30 -1.51 5.75
N SER A 688 6.59 -1.36 4.46
CA SER A 688 7.95 -1.11 3.97
C SER A 688 8.10 0.29 3.35
N ARG A 689 9.32 0.83 3.38
CA ARG A 689 9.71 2.08 2.69
C ARG A 689 11.15 1.97 2.15
N PRO A 690 11.49 2.74 1.09
CA PRO A 690 12.85 2.85 0.57
C PRO A 690 13.93 3.12 1.61
#